data_AF-A0A8H3DG69-F1
#
_entry.id   AF-A0A8H3DG69-F1
#
_cell.length_a   1.000
_cell.length_b   1.000
_cell.length_c   1.000
_cell.angle_alpha   90.00
_cell.angle_beta   90.00
_cell.angle_gamma   90.00
#
_symmetry.space_group_name_H-M   'P 1'
#
loop_
_entity.id
_entity.type
_entity.pdbx_description
1 polymer ?
#
loop_
_entity_poly.entity_id
_entity_poly.type
_entity_poly.pdbx_seq_one_letter_code
_entity_poly.pdbx_strand_id
1 'polypeptide(L)'
;MSRPPPVPRYPVPAYNGNSYDRDPFVTPAQSTQSHGHYDDSDMDHGAYDRRDTFQSDPSHHDYGTHDPRYYNQPQYDPYARRDTDTESELEHPYPAQPYKSSNDSLLNQQRPAPSEVSTPTFNDYAPGAPREPYPAWGADRQIPLSKEEIEDIFLDLTQKFGFQRDSMRNQFDFLMQLLDSRASRMSPEQALTTLHADYIGGPHANYRKWYFAAQLDLDDAVGQSQNPGVKRLQSIKRTKGGARPATGAARSLESAINRWRQAMHQMSPYDRLRQIALYLLCWGEAAQVRFVPECLCFIFKCADDYYRSPECQNRQEPVPEGLYLRSVVKPLYRFLRDQGYEVQDGKFVRREKDHEDIIGYDDVNQLFWYPEGIARITLNDRTRLVDLPPAQRFMRFDKIDWTRAFFKTYKEKRTALQLLVHFNRIWILHVSLFWYYTAYNAPVIYRRPGASDATAPMKWSASALGGAVSTVIMIFATLAEFTFIPTTWNNTSHLSRRLIFLFIVLGLTTGPSFYIFIANDGSDGSSLPLILGIVQFFIAVIATLLFSIVPSGRMFGDRVAGKSRKYLASQTFTASYPTMTRNQRLGSIVLWLLVFGCKGVESYFYLVMSFTTTVTVMTHMKIQGCNDRLFGSGLCSNHAAFTLAIMFIMDLVLFFLDTYLWYVVWSAVISTARSFVLGLSIWTPWKDIFTRLPKRIYAKILATGDMEVKYKPKVLVSQVWNAVIISMYREHLLSIDHVQKLLYHQVQSDTDGRRTLRAPPFFINQGDKLQGEFFPPGSEAARRISFFAQSLTTTIPEPLPVDAMPTFTVLTPHYSEKILLSLREIIREEDQNTRVTLLEYLKQLHPIEWENFVKDTKILAEESAMFNGINPFGNGSDEKGGANKVDDLPFYAVGFKSSSPEFTLRTRIWASLRAQTLYRTVSGMMNYAKAIKLLYRVENPEVVQLFGGNTEKLERELERMARRKFKFVVSMQRYSKFNKEEQENAEFLLRAYPDLQ
;
A
#
# COMPACT_ATOMS: atom_id res chain seq x y z
N MET A 1 -57.01 -30.57 -18.02
CA MET A 1 -57.85 -30.75 -16.82
C MET A 1 -57.70 -29.54 -15.92
N SER A 2 -58.81 -29.13 -15.34
CA SER A 2 -59.19 -27.82 -14.80
C SER A 2 -58.65 -27.51 -13.38
N ARG A 3 -58.03 -26.31 -13.25
CA ARG A 3 -57.91 -25.29 -12.15
C ARG A 3 -58.33 -25.66 -10.69
N PRO A 4 -57.74 -25.05 -9.62
CA PRO A 4 -57.65 -23.57 -9.47
C PRO A 4 -56.41 -22.95 -8.74
N PRO A 5 -56.30 -21.58 -8.74
CA PRO A 5 -55.14 -20.78 -8.30
C PRO A 5 -55.26 -20.27 -6.83
N PRO A 6 -54.23 -19.59 -6.27
CA PRO A 6 -54.19 -19.24 -4.84
C PRO A 6 -54.95 -17.95 -4.50
N VAL A 7 -55.48 -17.90 -3.27
CA VAL A 7 -56.27 -16.79 -2.69
C VAL A 7 -55.43 -16.07 -1.60
N PRO A 8 -55.52 -14.73 -1.47
CA PRO A 8 -54.63 -13.89 -0.65
C PRO A 8 -55.16 -13.64 0.77
N ARG A 9 -54.30 -13.15 1.69
CA ARG A 9 -54.75 -12.52 2.94
C ARG A 9 -54.05 -11.17 3.20
N TYR A 10 -54.91 -10.19 3.47
CA TYR A 10 -54.70 -8.80 3.87
C TYR A 10 -54.54 -8.66 5.42
N PRO A 11 -54.32 -7.45 6.01
CA PRO A 11 -53.40 -7.23 7.15
C PRO A 11 -54.00 -6.73 8.49
N VAL A 12 -53.13 -6.72 9.52
CA VAL A 12 -53.07 -6.02 10.86
C VAL A 12 -54.18 -6.29 11.92
N PRO A 13 -53.92 -6.19 13.26
CA PRO A 13 -53.55 -4.95 13.99
C PRO A 13 -52.44 -5.09 15.08
N ALA A 14 -51.97 -3.92 15.54
CA ALA A 14 -50.92 -3.67 16.53
C ALA A 14 -51.25 -4.12 17.96
N TYR A 15 -50.22 -4.45 18.74
CA TYR A 15 -50.22 -4.35 20.21
C TYR A 15 -48.85 -3.91 20.74
N ASN A 16 -48.88 -2.91 21.63
CA ASN A 16 -47.77 -2.42 22.45
C ASN A 16 -47.41 -3.45 23.53
N GLY A 17 -46.12 -3.55 23.87
CA GLY A 17 -45.64 -4.22 25.07
C GLY A 17 -44.14 -4.03 25.26
N ASN A 18 -43.76 -3.19 26.22
CA ASN A 18 -42.39 -2.94 26.67
C ASN A 18 -41.66 -4.24 27.04
N SER A 19 -40.41 -4.40 26.59
CA SER A 19 -39.42 -5.20 27.32
C SER A 19 -38.00 -4.70 27.03
N TYR A 20 -37.30 -4.40 28.12
CA TYR A 20 -35.92 -3.93 28.22
C TYR A 20 -34.93 -4.84 27.46
N ASP A 21 -34.21 -4.28 26.48
CA ASP A 21 -33.04 -4.93 25.89
C ASP A 21 -31.84 -4.83 26.83
N ARG A 22 -31.46 -5.97 27.40
CA ARG A 22 -30.23 -6.19 28.16
C ARG A 22 -29.02 -6.05 27.22
N ASP A 23 -28.05 -5.26 27.68
CA ASP A 23 -26.72 -5.12 27.09
C ASP A 23 -25.91 -6.43 27.26
N PRO A 24 -25.37 -7.05 26.20
CA PRO A 24 -24.57 -8.27 26.30
C PRO A 24 -23.12 -8.03 26.75
N PHE A 25 -22.74 -6.81 27.19
CA PHE A 25 -21.39 -6.50 27.68
C PHE A 25 -21.26 -6.43 29.22
N VAL A 26 -22.24 -6.93 29.98
CA VAL A 26 -22.14 -7.05 31.44
C VAL A 26 -21.95 -8.51 31.84
N THR A 27 -20.77 -8.86 32.33
CA THR A 27 -20.43 -10.16 32.93
C THR A 27 -20.98 -10.27 34.35
N PRO A 28 -21.66 -11.39 34.71
CA PRO A 28 -21.74 -11.83 36.10
C PRO A 28 -20.97 -13.15 36.31
N ALA A 29 -20.43 -13.28 37.51
CA ALA A 29 -19.57 -14.37 37.98
C ALA A 29 -20.27 -15.75 38.09
N GLN A 30 -19.44 -16.79 37.90
CA GLN A 30 -19.51 -18.19 38.38
C GLN A 30 -20.88 -18.82 38.72
N SER A 31 -21.26 -19.88 37.99
CA SER A 31 -21.46 -21.25 38.55
C SER A 31 -22.02 -22.28 37.55
N THR A 32 -21.40 -23.46 37.55
CA THR A 32 -21.92 -24.85 37.37
C THR A 32 -22.53 -25.36 36.04
N GLN A 33 -21.79 -26.32 35.46
CA GLN A 33 -22.16 -27.58 34.78
C GLN A 33 -23.60 -27.81 34.25
N SER A 34 -23.68 -28.20 32.97
CA SER A 34 -24.59 -29.25 32.49
C SER A 34 -24.24 -29.65 31.04
N HIS A 35 -24.04 -30.96 30.81
CA HIS A 35 -23.87 -31.61 29.51
C HIS A 35 -25.21 -31.71 28.75
N GLY A 36 -25.16 -31.58 27.42
CA GLY A 36 -26.25 -31.93 26.50
C GLY A 36 -25.70 -32.27 25.12
N HIS A 37 -26.16 -33.38 24.56
CA HIS A 37 -25.56 -34.20 23.51
C HIS A 37 -26.51 -34.26 22.29
N TYR A 38 -25.96 -34.36 21.07
CA TYR A 38 -26.57 -34.78 19.79
C TYR A 38 -27.70 -33.86 19.22
N ASP A 39 -27.90 -33.70 17.90
CA ASP A 39 -27.77 -34.62 16.76
C ASP A 39 -27.30 -33.90 15.48
N ASP A 40 -26.64 -34.68 14.63
CA ASP A 40 -26.19 -34.39 13.27
C ASP A 40 -27.02 -35.28 12.33
N SER A 41 -27.58 -34.75 11.23
CA SER A 41 -28.07 -35.59 10.12
C SER A 41 -28.28 -34.80 8.83
N ASP A 42 -27.59 -35.28 7.79
CA ASP A 42 -28.02 -35.44 6.39
C ASP A 42 -28.38 -34.18 5.56
N MET A 43 -28.01 -34.00 4.29
CA MET A 43 -27.43 -34.91 3.31
C MET A 43 -26.84 -34.14 2.10
N ASP A 44 -25.94 -34.82 1.40
CA ASP A 44 -25.12 -34.40 0.26
C ASP A 44 -25.88 -34.50 -1.10
N HIS A 45 -25.51 -33.65 -2.07
CA HIS A 45 -25.42 -34.00 -3.51
C HIS A 45 -24.99 -32.81 -4.39
N GLY A 46 -23.89 -32.99 -5.13
CA GLY A 46 -23.87 -32.68 -6.57
C GLY A 46 -22.83 -31.69 -7.07
N ALA A 47 -21.64 -32.19 -7.36
CA ALA A 47 -20.47 -31.51 -7.93
C ALA A 47 -20.67 -30.88 -9.33
N TYR A 48 -20.04 -29.73 -9.56
CA TYR A 48 -19.35 -29.39 -10.82
C TYR A 48 -18.13 -28.49 -10.56
N ASP A 49 -16.99 -28.95 -11.06
CA ASP A 49 -15.64 -28.38 -10.96
C ASP A 49 -15.53 -26.91 -11.39
N ARG A 50 -14.96 -26.08 -10.52
CA ARG A 50 -14.25 -24.85 -10.91
C ARG A 50 -13.00 -24.68 -10.04
N ARG A 51 -11.84 -24.75 -10.69
CA ARG A 51 -10.53 -24.37 -10.14
C ARG A 51 -10.53 -22.89 -9.76
N ASP A 52 -10.53 -22.60 -8.47
CA ASP A 52 -10.03 -21.34 -7.92
C ASP A 52 -8.97 -21.67 -6.85
N THR A 53 -7.76 -21.16 -7.08
CA THR A 53 -6.60 -21.24 -6.19
C THR A 53 -6.76 -20.33 -4.98
N PHE A 54 -6.23 -20.78 -3.83
CA PHE A 54 -6.21 -20.17 -2.49
C PHE A 54 -7.37 -20.52 -1.55
N GLN A 55 -7.33 -21.74 -1.01
CA GLN A 55 -7.81 -22.07 0.34
C GLN A 55 -7.01 -23.28 0.85
N SER A 56 -6.42 -23.17 2.05
CA SER A 56 -5.80 -24.27 2.77
C SER A 56 -6.79 -24.80 3.80
N ASP A 57 -7.15 -26.08 3.65
CA ASP A 57 -8.03 -26.84 4.53
C ASP A 57 -7.49 -27.00 5.96
N PRO A 58 -8.34 -27.13 6.98
CA PRO A 58 -7.96 -27.48 8.34
C PRO A 58 -7.92 -29.00 8.53
N SER A 59 -6.75 -29.56 8.82
CA SER A 59 -6.61 -30.95 9.25
C SER A 59 -6.93 -31.11 10.74
N HIS A 60 -8.16 -31.52 11.04
CA HIS A 60 -8.50 -32.18 12.29
C HIS A 60 -8.26 -33.68 12.12
N HIS A 61 -7.35 -34.26 12.89
CA HIS A 61 -7.36 -35.69 13.18
C HIS A 61 -7.09 -35.92 14.66
N ASP A 62 -8.14 -36.38 15.33
CA ASP A 62 -8.10 -37.02 16.62
C ASP A 62 -8.21 -38.54 16.39
N TYR A 63 -7.33 -39.30 17.04
CA TYR A 63 -7.51 -40.74 17.32
C TYR A 63 -6.69 -41.04 18.56
N GLY A 64 -7.41 -41.36 19.64
CA GLY A 64 -6.84 -41.86 20.89
C GLY A 64 -6.66 -43.38 20.87
N THR A 65 -5.70 -43.83 21.67
CA THR A 65 -5.71 -45.14 22.32
C THR A 65 -5.16 -44.99 23.74
N HIS A 66 -5.97 -45.39 24.71
CA HIS A 66 -5.67 -45.52 26.13
C HIS A 66 -4.65 -46.65 26.39
N ASP A 67 -3.71 -46.44 27.32
CA ASP A 67 -3.63 -47.25 28.55
C ASP A 67 -2.80 -46.51 29.64
N PRO A 68 -3.15 -46.63 30.94
CA PRO A 68 -2.70 -45.78 32.04
C PRO A 68 -1.64 -46.47 32.93
N ARG A 69 -0.93 -45.67 33.75
CA ARG A 69 -0.40 -45.97 35.10
C ARG A 69 0.85 -45.13 35.37
N TYR A 70 0.72 -44.04 36.13
CA TYR A 70 1.26 -43.92 37.49
C TYR A 70 1.13 -42.48 38.02
N TYR A 71 0.66 -42.42 39.26
CA TYR A 71 0.33 -41.28 40.09
C TYR A 71 1.52 -40.37 40.48
N ASN A 72 1.19 -39.09 40.72
CA ASN A 72 1.50 -38.27 41.92
C ASN A 72 2.18 -36.90 41.69
N GLN A 73 1.46 -35.88 42.17
CA GLN A 73 1.82 -34.48 42.46
C GLN A 73 3.02 -34.35 43.44
N PRO A 74 3.66 -33.16 43.64
CA PRO A 74 2.99 -31.86 43.82
C PRO A 74 3.58 -30.62 43.13
N GLN A 75 2.69 -29.62 43.01
CA GLN A 75 2.90 -28.23 42.65
C GLN A 75 4.02 -27.56 43.48
N TYR A 76 4.91 -26.87 42.78
CA TYR A 76 5.79 -25.86 43.34
C TYR A 76 5.50 -24.54 42.60
N ASP A 77 5.00 -23.55 43.34
CA ASP A 77 4.69 -22.20 42.90
C ASP A 77 5.70 -21.24 43.55
N PRO A 78 6.75 -20.81 42.84
CA PRO A 78 7.57 -19.71 43.29
C PRO A 78 7.09 -18.44 42.58
N TYR A 79 6.58 -17.48 43.36
CA TYR A 79 6.59 -16.02 43.18
C TYR A 79 5.25 -15.36 43.58
N ALA A 80 4.97 -15.38 44.88
CA ALA A 80 4.15 -14.36 45.52
C ALA A 80 4.95 -13.04 45.60
N ARG A 81 4.50 -11.99 44.92
CA ARG A 81 4.97 -10.61 45.13
C ARG A 81 4.16 -9.98 46.26
N ARG A 82 4.89 -9.43 47.23
CA ARG A 82 4.39 -8.71 48.39
C ARG A 82 4.62 -7.23 48.13
N ASP A 83 3.54 -6.45 48.14
CA ASP A 83 3.55 -4.99 48.11
C ASP A 83 3.99 -4.44 49.48
N THR A 84 4.96 -3.52 49.48
CA THR A 84 5.07 -2.38 50.41
C THR A 84 5.98 -1.35 49.75
N ASP A 85 5.59 -0.08 49.78
CA ASP A 85 6.34 0.93 50.54
C ASP A 85 5.64 2.29 50.52
N THR A 86 5.68 2.90 51.70
CA THR A 86 5.01 4.13 52.11
C THR A 86 6.12 5.16 52.29
N GLU A 87 6.05 6.32 51.62
CA GLU A 87 7.04 7.40 51.79
C GLU A 87 6.69 8.27 53.00
N SER A 88 7.72 8.56 53.81
CA SER A 88 7.70 9.47 54.95
C SER A 88 8.49 10.75 54.65
N GLU A 89 7.90 11.88 55.01
CA GLU A 89 8.43 13.25 54.99
C GLU A 89 9.73 13.44 55.80
N LEU A 90 10.54 14.43 55.41
CA LEU A 90 11.30 15.31 56.33
C LEU A 90 11.89 16.51 55.58
N GLU A 91 11.38 17.70 55.89
CA GLU A 91 11.98 19.01 55.58
C GLU A 91 13.12 19.36 56.55
N HIS A 92 14.15 20.08 56.08
CA HIS A 92 14.52 21.42 56.59
C HIS A 92 15.74 22.05 55.87
N PRO A 93 15.89 23.40 55.90
CA PRO A 93 16.51 24.23 54.86
C PRO A 93 17.83 24.90 55.32
N TYR A 94 18.53 25.66 54.44
CA TYR A 94 19.31 26.90 54.76
C TYR A 94 20.02 27.50 53.50
N PRO A 95 20.48 28.77 53.47
CA PRO A 95 19.93 29.80 52.57
C PRO A 95 20.94 30.48 51.59
N ALA A 96 20.47 31.57 50.97
CA ALA A 96 20.92 32.21 49.73
C ALA A 96 22.07 33.25 49.78
N GLN A 97 22.62 33.49 48.57
CA GLN A 97 23.11 34.77 47.96
C GLN A 97 24.50 35.35 48.34
N PRO A 98 25.11 36.33 47.60
CA PRO A 98 24.77 37.00 46.31
C PRO A 98 25.96 37.42 45.36
N TYR A 99 25.62 38.11 44.25
CA TYR A 99 26.42 39.07 43.41
C TYR A 99 27.43 38.46 42.38
N LYS A 100 27.69 39.00 41.17
CA LYS A 100 27.66 40.37 40.62
C LYS A 100 27.73 40.38 39.07
N SER A 101 27.21 41.44 38.48
CA SER A 101 27.19 41.84 37.06
C SER A 101 28.54 42.43 36.58
N SER A 102 28.82 42.34 35.27
CA SER A 102 29.50 43.41 34.53
C SER A 102 29.26 43.32 33.01
N ASN A 103 28.74 44.43 32.47
CA ASN A 103 28.68 44.81 31.06
C ASN A 103 30.07 45.05 30.46
N ASP A 104 30.23 44.91 29.14
CA ASP A 104 30.52 46.06 28.26
C ASP A 104 30.60 45.69 26.75
N SER A 105 29.84 46.46 25.95
CA SER A 105 30.14 47.12 24.63
C SER A 105 31.10 46.46 23.60
N LEU A 106 30.97 46.58 22.27
CA LEU A 106 30.23 47.45 21.33
C LEU A 106 30.52 46.95 19.88
N LEU A 107 29.69 47.39 18.91
CA LEU A 107 29.97 47.60 17.46
C LEU A 107 29.91 46.43 16.44
N ASN A 108 28.68 46.22 15.93
CA ASN A 108 28.24 46.47 14.53
C ASN A 108 29.04 45.89 13.34
N GLN A 109 28.51 44.84 12.68
CA GLN A 109 28.30 44.70 11.21
C GLN A 109 27.92 43.23 10.87
N GLN A 110 26.65 42.94 10.55
CA GLN A 110 26.23 41.63 10.06
C GLN A 110 25.70 41.71 8.62
N ARG A 111 26.39 40.98 7.73
CA ARG A 111 25.85 40.41 6.49
C ARG A 111 24.95 39.21 6.85
N PRO A 112 23.94 38.86 6.04
CA PRO A 112 23.03 37.75 6.35
C PRO A 112 23.78 36.41 6.33
N ALA A 113 23.78 35.70 7.45
CA ALA A 113 24.32 34.35 7.59
C ALA A 113 23.27 33.29 7.16
N PRO A 114 23.70 32.15 6.60
CA PRO A 114 22.83 31.03 6.26
C PRO A 114 22.35 30.30 7.53
N SER A 115 21.15 29.72 7.43
CA SER A 115 20.41 28.98 8.46
C SER A 115 21.27 28.07 9.34
N GLU A 116 21.38 28.41 10.62
CA GLU A 116 21.92 27.53 11.66
C GLU A 116 20.91 26.41 11.94
N VAL A 117 21.28 25.18 11.56
CA VAL A 117 20.77 23.98 12.22
C VAL A 117 21.54 23.90 13.53
N SER A 118 20.94 24.35 14.63
CA SER A 118 21.57 24.33 15.95
C SER A 118 21.80 22.87 16.36
N THR A 119 23.06 22.46 16.43
CA THR A 119 23.48 21.27 17.17
C THR A 119 22.98 21.41 18.61
N PRO A 120 22.45 20.33 19.23
CA PRO A 120 22.03 20.40 20.63
C PRO A 120 23.22 20.80 21.50
N THR A 121 23.05 21.86 22.28
CA THR A 121 24.06 22.35 23.21
C THR A 121 24.43 21.28 24.23
N PHE A 122 25.73 21.17 24.47
CA PHE A 122 26.50 20.19 25.26
C PHE A 122 26.02 19.93 26.71
N ASN A 123 24.93 20.56 27.19
CA ASN A 123 24.45 20.51 28.58
C ASN A 123 23.32 19.49 28.85
N ASP A 124 22.71 18.85 27.84
CA ASP A 124 21.60 17.89 28.04
C ASP A 124 22.02 16.53 28.63
N TYR A 125 23.31 16.31 28.84
CA TYR A 125 23.88 15.03 29.30
C TYR A 125 24.36 15.06 30.75
N ALA A 126 23.77 15.91 31.60
CA ALA A 126 24.03 15.89 33.04
C ALA A 126 23.48 14.58 33.67
N PRO A 127 24.28 13.87 34.50
CA PRO A 127 23.82 12.66 35.17
C PRO A 127 22.79 13.00 36.25
N GLY A 128 21.49 12.87 35.91
CA GLY A 128 20.39 13.05 36.87
C GLY A 128 19.11 13.69 36.31
N ALA A 129 19.11 14.23 35.09
CA ALA A 129 17.89 14.79 34.51
C ALA A 129 16.88 13.68 34.12
N PRO A 130 15.59 13.80 34.51
CA PRO A 130 14.56 12.86 34.07
C PRO A 130 14.48 12.87 32.53
N ARG A 131 14.58 11.68 31.95
CA ARG A 131 14.69 11.48 30.51
C ARG A 131 13.43 11.98 29.78
N GLU A 132 13.58 13.00 28.94
CA GLU A 132 12.47 13.50 28.12
C GLU A 132 12.13 12.51 26.98
N PRO A 133 10.87 12.05 26.86
CA PRO A 133 10.43 11.14 25.79
C PRO A 133 10.51 11.76 24.39
N TYR A 134 10.43 13.09 24.29
CA TYR A 134 10.35 13.84 23.03
C TYR A 134 11.41 14.95 22.96
N PRO A 135 12.71 14.60 22.92
CA PRO A 135 13.78 15.57 23.15
C PRO A 135 13.95 16.62 22.03
N ALA A 136 13.43 16.39 20.81
CA ALA A 136 13.41 17.47 19.80
C ALA A 136 12.23 18.44 19.99
N TRP A 137 11.26 18.11 20.85
CA TRP A 137 10.19 18.99 21.30
C TRP A 137 10.39 19.39 22.78
N GLY A 138 11.65 19.64 23.18
CA GLY A 138 12.01 20.10 24.52
C GLY A 138 11.91 21.62 24.68
N ALA A 139 11.78 22.09 25.92
CA ALA A 139 11.62 23.51 26.25
C ALA A 139 12.78 24.39 25.73
N ASP A 140 13.99 23.84 25.69
CA ASP A 140 15.22 24.54 25.26
C ASP A 140 15.22 24.93 23.78
N ARG A 141 14.30 24.38 22.98
CA ARG A 141 14.22 24.60 21.52
C ARG A 141 13.20 25.66 21.10
N GLN A 142 12.76 26.52 22.02
CA GLN A 142 11.75 27.56 21.76
C GLN A 142 10.46 26.98 21.15
N ILE A 143 9.92 25.94 21.79
CA ILE A 143 8.70 25.28 21.33
C ILE A 143 7.50 26.25 21.38
N PRO A 144 6.59 26.18 20.39
CA PRO A 144 5.43 27.07 20.35
C PRO A 144 4.36 26.73 21.40
N LEU A 145 4.30 25.48 21.84
CA LEU A 145 3.42 24.97 22.91
C LEU A 145 4.16 23.90 23.71
N SER A 146 4.01 23.93 25.04
CA SER A 146 4.55 22.92 25.95
C SER A 146 3.76 21.62 25.87
N LYS A 147 4.36 20.50 26.27
CA LYS A 147 3.72 19.18 26.30
C LYS A 147 2.40 19.22 27.11
N GLU A 148 2.41 19.90 28.24
CA GLU A 148 1.27 20.06 29.14
C GLU A 148 0.14 20.82 28.44
N GLU A 149 0.45 21.92 27.72
CA GLU A 149 -0.55 22.65 26.93
C GLU A 149 -1.15 21.79 25.81
N ILE A 150 -0.35 20.92 25.17
CA ILE A 150 -0.85 19.97 24.19
C ILE A 150 -1.80 18.96 24.85
N GLU A 151 -1.42 18.41 26.00
CA GLU A 151 -2.23 17.46 26.76
C GLU A 151 -3.56 18.08 27.20
N ASP A 152 -3.54 19.33 27.66
CA ASP A 152 -4.74 20.10 28.04
C ASP A 152 -5.70 20.27 26.86
N ILE A 153 -5.18 20.51 25.64
CA ILE A 153 -6.02 20.57 24.43
C ILE A 153 -6.69 19.22 24.17
N PHE A 154 -5.97 18.11 24.31
CA PHE A 154 -6.55 16.78 24.14
C PHE A 154 -7.61 16.47 25.20
N LEU A 155 -7.35 16.87 26.45
CA LEU A 155 -8.30 16.71 27.56
C LEU A 155 -9.57 17.54 27.33
N ASP A 156 -9.44 18.81 26.94
CA ASP A 156 -10.58 19.68 26.63
C ASP A 156 -11.44 19.11 25.49
N LEU A 157 -10.82 18.69 24.39
CA LEU A 157 -11.53 18.05 23.27
C LEU A 157 -12.21 16.75 23.72
N THR A 158 -11.55 15.94 24.54
CA THR A 158 -12.11 14.71 25.08
C THR A 158 -13.35 14.98 25.93
N GLN A 159 -13.30 16.00 26.79
CA GLN A 159 -14.42 16.40 27.64
C GLN A 159 -15.59 17.00 26.83
N LYS A 160 -15.31 17.76 25.77
CA LYS A 160 -16.35 18.40 24.95
C LYS A 160 -17.06 17.45 23.99
N PHE A 161 -16.37 16.42 23.50
CA PHE A 161 -16.88 15.49 22.49
C PHE A 161 -17.19 14.09 23.04
N GLY A 162 -16.71 13.74 24.23
CA GLY A 162 -16.87 12.42 24.83
C GLY A 162 -16.05 11.34 24.11
N PHE A 163 -14.80 11.64 23.76
CA PHE A 163 -13.84 10.64 23.29
C PHE A 163 -13.42 9.71 24.44
N GLN A 164 -12.98 8.49 24.13
CA GLN A 164 -12.42 7.53 25.09
C GLN A 164 -11.05 7.98 25.56
N ARG A 165 -10.76 7.90 26.87
CA ARG A 165 -9.52 8.42 27.45
C ARG A 165 -8.29 7.67 26.95
N ASP A 166 -8.40 6.36 26.73
CA ASP A 166 -7.29 5.56 26.19
C ASP A 166 -7.04 5.86 24.70
N SER A 167 -8.11 6.10 23.92
CA SER A 167 -7.97 6.57 22.54
C SER A 167 -7.27 7.92 22.49
N MET A 168 -7.65 8.85 23.37
CA MET A 168 -6.99 10.15 23.52
C MET A 168 -5.50 10.01 23.80
N ARG A 169 -5.11 9.20 24.80
CA ARG A 169 -3.69 8.98 25.15
C ARG A 169 -2.87 8.46 23.98
N ASN A 170 -3.45 7.53 23.21
CA ASN A 170 -2.81 6.99 22.01
C ASN A 170 -2.62 8.05 20.93
N GLN A 171 -3.63 8.90 20.68
CA GLN A 171 -3.54 9.97 19.69
C GLN A 171 -2.62 11.11 20.14
N PHE A 172 -2.54 11.39 21.44
CA PHE A 172 -1.59 12.33 22.02
C PHE A 172 -0.14 11.87 21.80
N ASP A 173 0.19 10.64 22.20
CA ASP A 173 1.54 10.09 22.00
C ASP A 173 1.91 10.02 20.51
N PHE A 174 0.95 9.67 19.65
CA PHE A 174 1.14 9.70 18.21
C PHE A 174 1.45 11.11 17.69
N LEU A 175 0.71 12.13 18.13
CA LEU A 175 0.99 13.52 17.74
C LEU A 175 2.38 13.97 18.22
N MET A 176 2.73 13.67 19.47
CA MET A 176 4.03 14.01 20.04
C MET A 176 5.18 13.37 19.27
N GLN A 177 5.03 12.12 18.83
CA GLN A 177 6.03 11.46 17.97
C GLN A 177 6.16 12.11 16.59
N LEU A 178 5.05 12.56 15.99
CA LEU A 178 5.09 13.28 14.72
C LEU A 178 5.79 14.64 14.86
N LEU A 179 5.52 15.36 15.95
CA LEU A 179 6.15 16.63 16.27
C LEU A 179 7.65 16.46 16.55
N ASP A 180 8.02 15.54 17.43
CA ASP A 180 9.42 15.22 17.73
C ASP A 180 10.18 14.80 16.47
N SER A 181 9.58 13.94 15.64
CA SER A 181 10.22 13.49 14.40
C SER A 181 10.49 14.64 13.44
N ARG A 182 9.55 15.59 13.27
CA ARG A 182 9.76 16.74 12.39
C ARG A 182 10.73 17.75 13.01
N ALA A 183 10.58 18.05 14.28
CA ALA A 183 11.44 18.99 15.01
C ALA A 183 12.90 18.51 15.07
N SER A 184 13.16 17.22 14.83
CA SER A 184 14.52 16.72 14.67
C SER A 184 15.21 17.18 13.37
N ARG A 185 14.48 17.76 12.39
CA ARG A 185 14.97 18.21 11.08
C ARG A 185 14.74 19.68 10.77
N MET A 186 13.90 20.35 11.55
CA MET A 186 13.49 21.74 11.34
C MET A 186 13.09 22.36 12.67
N SER A 187 12.86 23.69 12.71
CA SER A 187 12.44 24.33 13.95
C SER A 187 11.07 23.80 14.44
N PRO A 188 10.79 23.78 15.76
CA PRO A 188 9.49 23.34 16.28
C PRO A 188 8.28 24.07 15.68
N GLU A 189 8.41 25.37 15.40
CA GLU A 189 7.36 26.14 14.72
C GLU A 189 7.09 25.63 13.29
N GLN A 190 8.14 25.37 12.52
CA GLN A 190 8.01 24.80 11.18
C GLN A 190 7.49 23.36 11.23
N ALA A 191 7.88 22.58 12.23
CA ALA A 191 7.39 21.23 12.44
C ALA A 191 5.86 21.21 12.63
N LEU A 192 5.32 22.07 13.50
CA LEU A 192 3.88 22.21 13.69
C LEU A 192 3.18 22.72 12.42
N THR A 193 3.75 23.73 11.77
CA THR A 193 3.16 24.34 10.58
C THR A 193 3.08 23.36 9.41
N THR A 194 4.14 22.60 9.16
CA THR A 194 4.18 21.60 8.11
C THR A 194 3.29 20.41 8.45
N LEU A 195 3.20 20.01 9.73
CA LEU A 195 2.32 18.93 10.17
C LEU A 195 0.85 19.30 9.95
N HIS A 196 0.48 20.52 10.33
CA HIS A 196 -0.85 21.08 10.03
C HIS A 196 -1.11 21.13 8.53
N ALA A 197 -0.11 21.51 7.73
CA ALA A 197 -0.22 21.56 6.29
C ALA A 197 -0.50 20.17 5.67
N ASP A 198 0.03 19.09 6.24
CA ASP A 198 -0.19 17.74 5.70
C ASP A 198 -1.56 17.15 6.09
N TYR A 199 -2.06 17.46 7.30
CA TYR A 199 -3.37 16.97 7.75
C TYR A 199 -4.53 17.85 7.26
N ILE A 200 -4.40 19.18 7.36
CA ILE A 200 -5.53 20.12 7.26
C ILE A 200 -5.27 21.22 6.23
N GLY A 201 -4.24 22.05 6.42
CA GLY A 201 -4.15 23.37 5.78
C GLY A 201 -3.49 23.41 4.40
N GLY A 202 -2.66 22.43 4.08
CA GLY A 202 -1.77 22.45 2.91
C GLY A 202 -2.42 21.92 1.64
N PRO A 203 -1.83 22.20 0.46
CA PRO A 203 -2.42 21.84 -0.83
C PRO A 203 -2.63 20.35 -1.03
N HIS A 204 -1.85 19.51 -0.34
CA HIS A 204 -1.90 18.06 -0.44
C HIS A 204 -2.77 17.40 0.62
N ALA A 205 -3.21 18.13 1.66
CA ALA A 205 -4.08 17.63 2.71
C ALA A 205 -5.42 17.13 2.17
N ASN A 206 -5.84 15.95 2.63
CA ASN A 206 -7.12 15.34 2.23
C ASN A 206 -8.30 16.22 2.62
N TYR A 207 -8.27 16.80 3.83
CA TYR A 207 -9.33 17.69 4.30
C TYR A 207 -9.48 18.92 3.40
N ARG A 208 -8.38 19.63 3.08
CA ARG A 208 -8.43 20.80 2.18
C ARG A 208 -8.96 20.42 0.79
N LYS A 209 -8.44 19.34 0.22
CA LYS A 209 -8.86 18.81 -1.09
C LYS A 209 -10.37 18.57 -1.10
N TRP A 210 -10.87 17.86 -0.09
CA TRP A 210 -12.29 17.61 0.10
C TRP A 210 -13.10 18.90 0.30
N TYR A 211 -12.64 19.82 1.16
CA TYR A 211 -13.32 21.08 1.47
C TYR A 211 -13.64 21.91 0.22
N PHE A 212 -12.67 22.04 -0.69
CA PHE A 212 -12.89 22.73 -1.97
C PHE A 212 -13.68 21.89 -2.96
N ALA A 213 -13.44 20.57 -3.03
CA ALA A 213 -14.17 19.65 -3.92
C ALA A 213 -15.68 19.64 -3.63
N ALA A 214 -16.04 19.55 -2.34
CA ALA A 214 -17.39 19.64 -1.82
C ALA A 214 -17.95 21.08 -1.79
N GLN A 215 -17.16 22.08 -2.22
CA GLN A 215 -17.53 23.50 -2.34
C GLN A 215 -17.98 24.14 -1.02
N LEU A 216 -17.43 23.70 0.11
CA LEU A 216 -17.74 24.27 1.42
C LEU A 216 -17.14 25.67 1.61
N ASP A 217 -16.14 26.03 0.80
CA ASP A 217 -15.59 27.39 0.73
C ASP A 217 -16.63 28.46 0.38
N LEU A 218 -17.67 28.08 -0.38
CA LEU A 218 -18.78 28.95 -0.69
C LEU A 218 -19.71 29.13 0.51
N ASP A 219 -19.95 28.06 1.26
CA ASP A 219 -20.84 28.09 2.42
C ASP A 219 -20.23 28.98 3.52
N ASP A 220 -18.91 28.87 3.75
CA ASP A 220 -18.18 29.73 4.70
C ASP A 220 -18.05 31.19 4.20
N ALA A 221 -17.92 31.41 2.88
CA ALA A 221 -17.87 32.76 2.30
C ALA A 221 -19.22 33.48 2.32
N VAL A 222 -20.34 32.75 2.28
CA VAL A 222 -21.70 33.29 2.42
C VAL A 222 -22.09 33.39 3.90
N GLY A 223 -21.43 32.64 4.79
CA GLY A 223 -21.68 32.53 6.23
C GLY A 223 -21.49 33.78 7.10
N GLN A 224 -21.18 34.97 6.53
CA GLN A 224 -21.32 36.26 7.23
C GLN A 224 -22.65 36.99 6.92
N SER A 225 -23.49 36.45 6.04
CA SER A 225 -24.82 37.01 5.73
C SER A 225 -25.86 35.90 5.57
N GLN A 226 -26.75 35.76 6.55
CA GLN A 226 -28.02 35.00 6.56
C GLN A 226 -28.14 33.72 5.69
N ASN A 227 -28.19 32.58 6.38
CA ASN A 227 -28.65 31.23 6.04
C ASN A 227 -28.88 30.86 4.53
N PRO A 228 -28.02 30.02 3.89
CA PRO A 228 -27.99 29.84 2.42
C PRO A 228 -28.75 28.64 1.84
N GLY A 229 -29.48 27.83 2.62
CA GLY A 229 -30.11 26.58 2.13
C GLY A 229 -31.10 26.78 0.96
N VAL A 230 -31.75 27.94 0.89
CA VAL A 230 -32.82 28.25 -0.08
C VAL A 230 -32.32 29.02 -1.32
N LYS A 231 -31.28 29.86 -1.19
CA LYS A 231 -30.72 30.62 -2.33
C LYS A 231 -29.78 29.79 -3.24
N ARG A 232 -29.30 28.63 -2.76
CA ARG A 232 -28.46 27.69 -3.51
C ARG A 232 -29.14 27.19 -4.79
N LEU A 233 -30.44 26.92 -4.75
CA LEU A 233 -31.24 26.45 -5.90
C LEU A 233 -31.63 27.57 -6.88
N GLN A 234 -31.85 28.81 -6.40
CA GLN A 234 -32.22 29.94 -7.26
C GLN A 234 -31.04 30.46 -8.09
N SER A 235 -29.81 30.43 -7.56
CA SER A 235 -28.64 30.94 -8.28
C SER A 235 -28.18 30.08 -9.47
N ILE A 236 -28.58 28.81 -9.51
CA ILE A 236 -28.28 27.87 -10.62
C ILE A 236 -29.31 28.01 -11.76
N LYS A 237 -30.54 28.43 -11.46
CA LYS A 237 -31.53 28.86 -12.47
C LYS A 237 -31.24 30.30 -12.90
N ARG A 238 -30.19 30.49 -13.70
CA ARG A 238 -29.98 31.76 -14.41
C ARG A 238 -30.92 31.84 -15.60
N THR A 239 -31.95 32.68 -15.50
CA THR A 239 -32.65 33.24 -16.66
C THR A 239 -31.67 34.13 -17.42
N LYS A 240 -31.53 33.94 -18.74
CA LYS A 240 -30.72 34.80 -19.62
C LYS A 240 -31.21 36.25 -19.49
N GLY A 241 -30.32 37.18 -19.12
CA GLY A 241 -30.59 38.63 -19.30
C GLY A 241 -30.22 39.60 -18.16
N GLY A 242 -29.82 39.14 -16.97
CA GLY A 242 -29.47 40.04 -15.86
C GLY A 242 -28.00 40.50 -15.85
N ALA A 243 -27.77 41.82 -15.65
CA ALA A 243 -26.45 42.44 -15.52
C ALA A 243 -25.55 41.73 -14.48
N ARG A 244 -24.24 41.66 -14.76
CA ARG A 244 -23.24 41.02 -13.86
C ARG A 244 -23.04 41.91 -12.62
N PRO A 245 -23.31 41.43 -11.39
CA PRO A 245 -22.90 42.15 -10.20
C PRO A 245 -21.37 42.10 -10.04
N ALA A 246 -20.79 43.16 -9.48
CA ALA A 246 -19.34 43.35 -9.27
C ALA A 246 -18.66 42.29 -8.36
N THR A 247 -19.40 41.29 -7.86
CA THR A 247 -18.97 40.25 -6.92
C THR A 247 -18.37 38.99 -7.57
N GLY A 248 -18.04 39.04 -8.88
CA GLY A 248 -17.49 37.88 -9.60
C GLY A 248 -16.13 37.41 -9.10
N ALA A 249 -15.29 38.34 -8.62
CA ALA A 249 -13.94 38.05 -8.13
C ALA A 249 -13.94 37.25 -6.80
N ALA A 250 -14.85 37.56 -5.87
CA ALA A 250 -14.99 36.88 -4.57
C ALA A 250 -15.48 35.43 -4.68
N ARG A 251 -16.11 35.07 -5.81
CA ARG A 251 -16.57 33.70 -6.13
C ARG A 251 -15.55 32.91 -6.97
N SER A 252 -14.42 33.50 -7.34
CA SER A 252 -13.39 32.78 -8.09
C SER A 252 -12.71 31.73 -7.19
N LEU A 253 -12.39 30.56 -7.74
CA LEU A 253 -11.71 29.48 -6.99
C LEU A 253 -10.35 29.96 -6.46
N GLU A 254 -9.64 30.75 -7.24
CA GLU A 254 -8.35 31.32 -6.90
C GLU A 254 -8.42 32.29 -5.72
N SER A 255 -9.42 33.17 -5.67
CA SER A 255 -9.64 34.05 -4.50
C SER A 255 -9.95 33.24 -3.24
N ALA A 256 -10.74 32.17 -3.33
CA ALA A 256 -11.03 31.30 -2.18
C ALA A 256 -9.77 30.55 -1.69
N ILE A 257 -8.94 30.05 -2.62
CA ILE A 257 -7.64 29.44 -2.29
C ILE A 257 -6.71 30.44 -1.61
N ASN A 258 -6.66 31.69 -2.07
CA ASN A 258 -5.84 32.73 -1.47
C ASN A 258 -6.33 33.11 -0.06
N ARG A 259 -7.65 33.26 0.14
CA ARG A 259 -8.24 33.48 1.46
C ARG A 259 -7.92 32.33 2.42
N TRP A 260 -8.03 31.08 1.96
CA TRP A 260 -7.64 29.92 2.74
C TRP A 260 -6.16 29.99 3.13
N ARG A 261 -5.25 30.26 2.19
CA ARG A 261 -3.82 30.38 2.47
C ARG A 261 -3.53 31.48 3.50
N GLN A 262 -4.18 32.63 3.38
CA GLN A 262 -4.05 33.72 4.36
C GLN A 262 -4.56 33.32 5.74
N ALA A 263 -5.73 32.68 5.82
CA ALA A 263 -6.29 32.18 7.08
C ALA A 263 -5.38 31.14 7.74
N MET A 264 -4.80 30.21 6.97
CA MET A 264 -3.85 29.22 7.50
C MET A 264 -2.55 29.88 7.98
N HIS A 265 -2.06 30.90 7.26
CA HIS A 265 -0.86 31.64 7.64
C HIS A 265 -1.05 32.45 8.94
N GLN A 266 -2.22 33.07 9.12
CA GLN A 266 -2.57 33.87 10.31
C GLN A 266 -3.01 33.04 11.51
N MET A 267 -3.20 31.73 11.35
CA MET A 267 -3.66 30.83 12.42
C MET A 267 -2.62 30.72 13.53
N SER A 268 -3.08 30.83 14.78
CA SER A 268 -2.23 30.67 15.97
C SER A 268 -1.66 29.25 16.06
N PRO A 269 -0.51 29.04 16.73
CA PRO A 269 0.00 27.70 17.00
C PRO A 269 -1.02 26.82 17.74
N TYR A 270 -1.73 27.40 18.72
CA TYR A 270 -2.78 26.71 19.48
C TYR A 270 -3.88 26.19 18.55
N ASP A 271 -4.40 27.02 17.65
CA ASP A 271 -5.46 26.63 16.72
C ASP A 271 -5.01 25.55 15.73
N ARG A 272 -3.76 25.64 15.24
CA ARG A 272 -3.17 24.61 14.36
C ARG A 272 -3.12 23.28 15.07
N LEU A 273 -2.58 23.27 16.29
CA LEU A 273 -2.43 22.06 17.09
C LEU A 273 -3.80 21.46 17.45
N ARG A 274 -4.75 22.28 17.90
CA ARG A 274 -6.12 21.85 18.21
C ARG A 274 -6.82 21.24 17.00
N GLN A 275 -6.67 21.80 15.80
CA GLN A 275 -7.26 21.20 14.59
C GLN A 275 -6.66 19.82 14.30
N ILE A 276 -5.35 19.65 14.46
CA ILE A 276 -4.69 18.35 14.29
C ILE A 276 -5.21 17.37 15.36
N ALA A 277 -5.23 17.78 16.63
CA ALA A 277 -5.69 16.96 17.75
C ALA A 277 -7.14 16.48 17.55
N LEU A 278 -8.05 17.39 17.18
CA LEU A 278 -9.44 17.04 16.89
C LEU A 278 -9.57 16.07 15.72
N TYR A 279 -8.80 16.27 14.64
CA TYR A 279 -8.80 15.35 13.50
C TYR A 279 -8.29 13.96 13.91
N LEU A 280 -7.20 13.89 14.67
CA LEU A 280 -6.63 12.63 15.16
C LEU A 280 -7.57 11.90 16.11
N LEU A 281 -8.27 12.61 17.01
CA LEU A 281 -9.29 12.03 17.88
C LEU A 281 -10.47 11.47 17.08
N CYS A 282 -10.97 12.23 16.10
CA CYS A 282 -12.02 11.75 15.19
C CYS A 282 -11.59 10.47 14.44
N TRP A 283 -10.34 10.43 13.96
CA TRP A 283 -9.76 9.28 13.28
C TRP A 283 -9.50 8.10 14.23
N GLY A 284 -9.05 8.38 15.45
CA GLY A 284 -8.73 7.41 16.49
C GLY A 284 -9.91 6.49 16.81
N GLU A 285 -11.13 7.04 16.85
CA GLU A 285 -12.36 6.28 17.13
C GLU A 285 -13.18 5.89 15.90
N ALA A 286 -12.73 6.21 14.68
CA ALA A 286 -13.52 5.98 13.47
C ALA A 286 -13.72 4.49 13.11
N ALA A 287 -12.93 3.55 13.64
CA ALA A 287 -13.00 2.13 13.30
C ALA A 287 -13.07 1.90 11.76
N GLN A 288 -14.05 1.15 11.25
CA GLN A 288 -14.24 0.91 9.81
C GLN A 288 -14.62 2.18 9.02
N VAL A 289 -15.09 3.25 9.69
CA VAL A 289 -15.36 4.55 9.05
C VAL A 289 -14.08 5.19 8.52
N ARG A 290 -12.88 4.72 8.91
CA ARG A 290 -11.60 5.13 8.32
C ARG A 290 -11.49 4.83 6.82
N PHE A 291 -12.24 3.86 6.31
CA PHE A 291 -12.30 3.55 4.87
C PHE A 291 -13.21 4.51 4.09
N VAL A 292 -13.86 5.46 4.78
CA VAL A 292 -14.64 6.54 4.16
C VAL A 292 -14.07 7.93 4.50
N PRO A 293 -12.89 8.29 3.96
CA PRO A 293 -12.16 9.50 4.36
C PRO A 293 -12.92 10.80 4.10
N GLU A 294 -13.76 10.90 3.05
CA GLU A 294 -14.57 12.11 2.84
C GLU A 294 -15.69 12.25 3.87
N CYS A 295 -16.26 11.13 4.33
CA CYS A 295 -17.18 11.12 5.47
C CYS A 295 -16.48 11.60 6.74
N LEU A 296 -15.24 11.13 6.99
CA LEU A 296 -14.45 11.57 8.14
C LEU A 296 -14.11 13.07 8.07
N CYS A 297 -13.78 13.59 6.88
CA CYS A 297 -13.58 15.03 6.68
C CYS A 297 -14.86 15.83 7.00
N PHE A 298 -16.04 15.30 6.64
CA PHE A 298 -17.32 15.91 6.98
C PHE A 298 -17.61 15.89 8.49
N ILE A 299 -17.34 14.77 9.16
CA ILE A 299 -17.42 14.67 10.63
C ILE A 299 -16.52 15.71 11.28
N PHE A 300 -15.25 15.78 10.86
CA PHE A 300 -14.30 16.75 11.37
C PHE A 300 -14.74 18.20 11.13
N LYS A 301 -15.27 18.55 9.95
CA LYS A 301 -15.81 19.89 9.69
C LYS A 301 -16.94 20.24 10.65
N CYS A 302 -17.89 19.31 10.84
CA CYS A 302 -19.01 19.53 11.76
C CYS A 302 -18.54 19.66 13.22
N ALA A 303 -17.54 18.87 13.61
CA ALA A 303 -16.93 18.96 14.93
C ALA A 303 -16.19 20.29 15.12
N ASP A 304 -15.41 20.76 14.13
CA ASP A 304 -14.72 22.05 14.19
C ASP A 304 -15.70 23.23 14.27
N ASP A 305 -16.79 23.17 13.49
CA ASP A 305 -17.87 24.17 13.53
C ASP A 305 -18.59 24.20 14.89
N TYR A 306 -18.82 23.03 15.48
CA TYR A 306 -19.39 22.93 16.82
C TYR A 306 -18.43 23.46 17.88
N TYR A 307 -17.15 23.09 17.81
CA TYR A 307 -16.13 23.56 18.76
C TYR A 307 -16.06 25.09 18.79
N ARG A 308 -16.09 25.75 17.63
CA ARG A 308 -16.03 27.22 17.51
C ARG A 308 -17.30 27.92 17.99
N SER A 309 -18.37 27.17 18.27
CA SER A 309 -19.64 27.75 18.69
C SER A 309 -19.61 28.19 20.16
N PRO A 310 -20.35 29.26 20.53
CA PRO A 310 -20.51 29.65 21.93
C PRO A 310 -21.10 28.53 22.80
N GLU A 311 -21.95 27.67 22.22
CA GLU A 311 -22.56 26.55 22.93
C GLU A 311 -21.50 25.54 23.42
N CYS A 312 -20.50 25.23 22.60
CA CYS A 312 -19.43 24.33 22.99
C CYS A 312 -18.40 25.01 23.90
N GLN A 313 -18.02 26.26 23.60
CA GLN A 313 -17.05 27.01 24.40
C GLN A 313 -17.54 27.31 25.82
N ASN A 314 -18.84 27.54 26.00
CA ASN A 314 -19.43 27.84 27.31
C ASN A 314 -19.82 26.59 28.10
N ARG A 315 -19.68 25.38 27.53
CA ARG A 315 -19.99 24.15 28.27
C ARG A 315 -18.90 23.88 29.30
N GLN A 316 -19.30 23.85 30.57
CA GLN A 316 -18.41 23.55 31.70
C GLN A 316 -18.45 22.07 32.09
N GLU A 317 -19.60 21.40 31.91
CA GLU A 317 -19.75 19.99 32.28
C GLU A 317 -19.18 19.06 31.19
N PRO A 318 -18.34 18.09 31.57
CA PRO A 318 -17.80 17.12 30.62
C PRO A 318 -18.91 16.21 30.11
N VAL A 319 -18.86 15.95 28.81
CA VAL A 319 -19.75 15.00 28.13
C VAL A 319 -19.36 13.56 28.52
N PRO A 320 -20.33 12.63 28.65
CA PRO A 320 -20.04 11.24 28.96
C PRO A 320 -19.04 10.61 27.99
N GLU A 321 -18.10 9.84 28.53
CA GLU A 321 -17.11 9.09 27.75
C GLU A 321 -17.80 8.13 26.76
N GLY A 322 -17.28 8.09 25.53
CA GLY A 322 -17.82 7.28 24.44
C GLY A 322 -19.03 7.87 23.73
N LEU A 323 -19.44 9.12 24.03
CA LEU A 323 -20.56 9.76 23.31
C LEU A 323 -20.26 9.88 21.81
N TYR A 324 -19.04 10.27 21.42
CA TYR A 324 -18.64 10.36 20.02
C TYR A 324 -18.80 9.01 19.31
N LEU A 325 -18.20 7.96 19.88
CA LEU A 325 -18.31 6.60 19.36
C LEU A 325 -19.78 6.16 19.23
N ARG A 326 -20.61 6.42 20.24
CA ARG A 326 -22.03 6.00 20.25
C ARG A 326 -22.89 6.78 19.25
N SER A 327 -22.69 8.08 19.13
CA SER A 327 -23.60 9.00 18.44
C SER A 327 -23.19 9.26 17.00
N VAL A 328 -21.89 9.24 16.70
CA VAL A 328 -21.34 9.55 15.37
C VAL A 328 -20.91 8.28 14.65
N VAL A 329 -20.04 7.47 15.27
CA VAL A 329 -19.39 6.33 14.59
C VAL A 329 -20.30 5.11 14.53
N LYS A 330 -20.93 4.73 15.64
CA LYS A 330 -21.73 3.49 15.76
C LYS A 330 -22.89 3.43 14.76
N PRO A 331 -23.64 4.51 14.46
CA PRO A 331 -24.70 4.47 13.44
C PRO A 331 -24.15 4.19 12.03
N LEU A 332 -23.03 4.83 11.66
CA LEU A 332 -22.34 4.61 10.38
C LEU A 332 -21.77 3.19 10.28
N TYR A 333 -21.10 2.73 11.34
CA TYR A 333 -20.56 1.38 11.41
C TYR A 333 -21.67 0.32 11.30
N ARG A 334 -22.79 0.49 12.01
CA ARG A 334 -23.94 -0.41 11.90
C ARG A 334 -24.47 -0.45 10.48
N PHE A 335 -24.65 0.70 9.83
CA PHE A 335 -25.07 0.74 8.43
C PHE A 335 -24.12 -0.08 7.54
N LEU A 336 -22.81 0.17 7.62
CA LEU A 336 -21.79 -0.52 6.83
C LEU A 336 -21.75 -2.03 7.11
N ARG A 337 -21.80 -2.41 8.39
CA ARG A 337 -21.85 -3.82 8.82
C ARG A 337 -23.09 -4.51 8.27
N ASP A 338 -24.25 -3.89 8.38
CA ASP A 338 -25.54 -4.47 7.98
C ASP A 338 -25.67 -4.62 6.45
N GLN A 339 -24.80 -3.97 5.67
CA GLN A 339 -24.67 -4.27 4.23
C GLN A 339 -24.06 -5.66 3.98
N GLY A 340 -23.08 -6.08 4.79
CA GLY A 340 -22.32 -7.33 4.58
C GLY A 340 -22.69 -8.49 5.52
N TYR A 341 -23.29 -8.19 6.67
CA TYR A 341 -23.60 -9.18 7.71
C TYR A 341 -25.04 -9.04 8.17
N GLU A 342 -25.59 -10.15 8.64
CA GLU A 342 -26.83 -10.19 9.40
C GLU A 342 -26.66 -11.05 10.65
N VAL A 343 -27.56 -10.87 11.60
CA VAL A 343 -27.54 -11.62 12.85
C VAL A 343 -28.50 -12.80 12.70
N GLN A 344 -27.96 -14.02 12.75
CA GLN A 344 -28.71 -15.26 12.85
C GLN A 344 -28.26 -15.98 14.13
N ASP A 345 -29.21 -16.35 15.01
CA ASP A 345 -28.94 -16.99 16.30
C ASP A 345 -27.89 -16.29 17.17
N GLY A 346 -27.89 -14.94 17.16
CA GLY A 346 -26.93 -14.12 17.90
C GLY A 346 -25.51 -14.10 17.32
N LYS A 347 -25.27 -14.78 16.19
CA LYS A 347 -23.99 -14.78 15.46
C LYS A 347 -24.09 -13.93 14.21
N PHE A 348 -23.01 -13.22 13.89
CA PHE A 348 -22.92 -12.49 12.61
C PHE A 348 -22.62 -13.47 11.48
N VAL A 349 -23.59 -13.67 10.61
CA VAL A 349 -23.48 -14.46 9.38
C VAL A 349 -23.34 -13.51 8.20
N ARG A 350 -22.48 -13.85 7.24
CA ARG A 350 -22.26 -13.03 6.05
C ARG A 350 -23.49 -13.12 5.15
N ARG A 351 -23.93 -11.98 4.62
CA ARG A 351 -25.00 -11.91 3.62
C ARG A 351 -24.52 -12.38 2.26
N GLU A 352 -25.30 -13.23 1.60
CA GLU A 352 -25.07 -13.67 0.23
C GLU A 352 -25.65 -12.67 -0.80
N LYS A 353 -25.37 -11.38 -0.62
CA LYS A 353 -25.73 -10.35 -1.61
C LYS A 353 -24.58 -10.17 -2.60
N ASP A 354 -24.90 -9.98 -3.88
CA ASP A 354 -23.91 -9.60 -4.87
C ASP A 354 -23.47 -8.13 -4.64
N HIS A 355 -22.26 -7.79 -5.08
CA HIS A 355 -21.66 -6.46 -4.92
C HIS A 355 -22.49 -5.36 -5.60
N GLU A 356 -23.30 -5.71 -6.61
CA GLU A 356 -24.19 -4.76 -7.26
C GLU A 356 -25.30 -4.23 -6.33
N ASP A 357 -25.71 -5.02 -5.33
CA ASP A 357 -26.79 -4.71 -4.39
C ASP A 357 -26.29 -4.23 -3.01
N ILE A 358 -24.98 -4.26 -2.79
CA ILE A 358 -24.31 -3.83 -1.56
C ILE A 358 -23.84 -2.39 -1.73
N ILE A 359 -24.19 -1.51 -0.79
CA ILE A 359 -23.59 -0.16 -0.72
C ILE A 359 -22.21 -0.28 -0.09
N GLY A 360 -21.17 -0.03 -0.88
CA GLY A 360 -19.76 -0.11 -0.46
C GLY A 360 -19.22 1.21 0.10
N TYR A 361 -17.94 1.20 0.49
CA TYR A 361 -17.25 2.40 0.97
C TYR A 361 -17.18 3.51 -0.09
N ASP A 362 -16.99 3.16 -1.36
CA ASP A 362 -16.93 4.13 -2.46
C ASP A 362 -18.28 4.83 -2.69
N ASP A 363 -19.39 4.08 -2.57
CA ASP A 363 -20.75 4.63 -2.65
C ASP A 363 -20.99 5.65 -1.52
N VAL A 364 -20.54 5.33 -0.31
CA VAL A 364 -20.61 6.22 0.86
C VAL A 364 -19.76 7.46 0.67
N ASN A 365 -18.51 7.32 0.21
CA ASN A 365 -17.61 8.46 -0.03
C ASN A 365 -18.16 9.41 -1.08
N GLN A 366 -18.72 8.88 -2.17
CA GLN A 366 -19.24 9.70 -3.26
C GLN A 366 -20.41 10.60 -2.82
N LEU A 367 -21.14 10.25 -1.75
CA LEU A 367 -22.13 11.14 -1.12
C LEU A 367 -21.49 12.46 -0.67
N PHE A 368 -20.26 12.42 -0.15
CA PHE A 368 -19.57 13.57 0.43
C PHE A 368 -18.72 14.35 -0.58
N TRP A 369 -18.66 13.92 -1.84
CA TRP A 369 -17.89 14.59 -2.88
C TRP A 369 -18.55 15.86 -3.39
N TYR A 370 -19.88 15.90 -3.38
CA TYR A 370 -20.67 16.95 -4.00
C TYR A 370 -21.65 17.58 -3.01
N PRO A 371 -21.88 18.91 -3.10
CA PRO A 371 -22.94 19.61 -2.39
C PRO A 371 -24.30 18.91 -2.38
N GLU A 372 -24.69 18.35 -3.53
CA GLU A 372 -25.97 17.69 -3.74
C GLU A 372 -26.07 16.40 -2.94
N GLY A 373 -24.96 15.70 -2.73
CA GLY A 373 -24.91 14.50 -1.90
C GLY A 373 -25.01 14.83 -0.41
N ILE A 374 -24.26 15.84 0.07
CA ILE A 374 -24.39 16.33 1.47
C ILE A 374 -25.82 16.82 1.75
N ALA A 375 -26.47 17.46 0.78
CA ALA A 375 -27.86 17.92 0.91
C ALA A 375 -28.90 16.79 1.00
N ARG A 376 -28.53 15.53 0.70
CA ARG A 376 -29.41 14.35 0.88
C ARG A 376 -29.46 13.86 2.33
N ILE A 377 -28.55 14.31 3.19
CA ILE A 377 -28.51 13.87 4.58
C ILE A 377 -29.74 14.44 5.31
N THR A 378 -30.65 13.56 5.72
CA THR A 378 -31.88 13.91 6.44
C THR A 378 -31.87 13.32 7.84
N LEU A 379 -32.46 14.05 8.78
CA LEU A 379 -32.75 13.53 10.11
C LEU A 379 -34.00 12.65 10.08
N ASN A 380 -34.25 11.91 11.17
CA ASN A 380 -35.42 11.06 11.36
C ASN A 380 -36.76 11.82 11.22
N ASP A 381 -36.78 13.12 11.52
CA ASP A 381 -37.94 14.02 11.34
C ASP A 381 -38.08 14.55 9.90
N ARG A 382 -37.28 14.06 8.96
CA ARG A 382 -37.19 14.45 7.54
C ARG A 382 -36.62 15.86 7.28
N THR A 383 -36.16 16.58 8.31
CA THR A 383 -35.42 17.83 8.10
C THR A 383 -34.05 17.53 7.48
N ARG A 384 -33.55 18.41 6.61
CA ARG A 384 -32.21 18.23 6.01
C ARG A 384 -31.16 18.79 6.94
N LEU A 385 -30.07 18.07 7.13
CA LEU A 385 -28.97 18.48 8.01
C LEU A 385 -28.38 19.84 7.58
N VAL A 386 -28.32 20.11 6.28
CA VAL A 386 -27.82 21.37 5.72
C VAL A 386 -28.68 22.59 6.03
N ASP A 387 -29.97 22.40 6.38
CA ASP A 387 -30.88 23.49 6.74
C ASP A 387 -30.64 23.97 8.19
N LEU A 388 -29.95 23.17 9.02
CA LEU A 388 -29.54 23.55 10.35
C LEU A 388 -28.30 24.47 10.32
N PRO A 389 -28.18 25.40 11.29
CA PRO A 389 -26.96 26.18 11.49
C PRO A 389 -25.73 25.27 11.63
N PRO A 390 -24.57 25.60 11.04
CA PRO A 390 -23.37 24.75 11.07
C PRO A 390 -22.99 24.24 12.48
N ALA A 391 -23.04 25.12 13.48
CA ALA A 391 -22.76 24.79 14.87
C ALA A 391 -23.66 23.69 15.44
N GLN A 392 -24.91 23.57 14.99
CA GLN A 392 -25.87 22.62 15.54
C GLN A 392 -25.84 21.25 14.85
N ARG A 393 -25.11 21.10 13.73
CA ARG A 393 -25.13 19.88 12.92
C ARG A 393 -24.51 18.69 13.65
N PHE A 394 -23.40 18.91 14.35
CA PHE A 394 -22.67 17.86 15.06
C PHE A 394 -23.52 17.15 16.11
N MET A 395 -24.31 17.91 16.88
CA MET A 395 -25.18 17.40 17.95
C MET A 395 -26.42 16.64 17.44
N ARG A 396 -26.58 16.49 16.11
CA ARG A 396 -27.70 15.79 15.48
C ARG A 396 -27.31 14.51 14.76
N PHE A 397 -26.05 14.07 14.87
CA PHE A 397 -25.55 12.88 14.18
C PHE A 397 -26.25 11.58 14.59
N ASP A 398 -26.68 11.49 15.85
CA ASP A 398 -27.48 10.39 16.40
C ASP A 398 -28.87 10.28 15.75
N LYS A 399 -29.37 11.39 15.17
CA LYS A 399 -30.68 11.50 14.54
C LYS A 399 -30.64 11.42 13.02
N ILE A 400 -29.47 11.21 12.41
CA ILE A 400 -29.34 11.08 10.96
C ILE A 400 -29.86 9.72 10.50
N ASP A 401 -30.73 9.73 9.49
CA ASP A 401 -31.15 8.52 8.80
C ASP A 401 -30.20 8.21 7.64
N TRP A 402 -29.16 7.43 7.93
CA TRP A 402 -28.16 7.03 6.95
C TRP A 402 -28.73 6.14 5.83
N THR A 403 -29.80 5.39 6.10
CA THR A 403 -30.40 4.48 5.10
C THR A 403 -31.05 5.23 3.95
N ARG A 404 -31.55 6.45 4.21
CA ARG A 404 -32.12 7.34 3.18
C ARG A 404 -31.07 8.20 2.50
N ALA A 405 -29.94 8.46 3.16
CA ALA A 405 -28.86 9.27 2.62
C ALA A 405 -28.01 8.50 1.61
N PHE A 406 -27.59 7.28 1.96
CA PHE A 406 -26.70 6.47 1.13
C PHE A 406 -27.43 5.76 -0.02
N PHE A 407 -26.77 5.66 -1.16
CA PHE A 407 -27.32 5.06 -2.37
C PHE A 407 -26.19 4.50 -3.24
N LYS A 408 -26.51 3.47 -4.03
CA LYS A 408 -25.57 2.84 -4.97
C LYS A 408 -25.26 3.79 -6.13
N THR A 409 -23.98 4.01 -6.41
CA THR A 409 -23.51 4.90 -7.48
C THR A 409 -22.97 4.16 -8.70
N TYR A 410 -22.49 2.93 -8.53
CA TYR A 410 -21.99 2.07 -9.60
C TYR A 410 -22.37 0.60 -9.36
N LYS A 411 -22.89 -0.09 -10.37
CA LYS A 411 -23.29 -1.50 -10.28
C LYS A 411 -22.15 -2.41 -10.73
N GLU A 412 -21.47 -3.00 -9.76
CA GLU A 412 -20.35 -3.92 -9.99
C GLU A 412 -20.85 -5.30 -10.43
N LYS A 413 -21.24 -5.42 -11.69
CA LYS A 413 -21.51 -6.72 -12.31
C LYS A 413 -20.20 -7.37 -12.76
N ARG A 414 -20.09 -8.69 -12.73
CA ARG A 414 -18.96 -9.41 -13.35
C ARG A 414 -19.44 -10.07 -14.65
N THR A 415 -19.22 -9.43 -15.79
CA THR A 415 -19.63 -9.94 -17.10
C THR A 415 -18.52 -9.78 -18.15
N ALA A 416 -18.65 -10.46 -19.28
CA ALA A 416 -17.72 -10.27 -20.41
C ALA A 416 -17.83 -8.86 -21.02
N LEU A 417 -18.95 -8.15 -20.81
CA LEU A 417 -19.15 -6.79 -21.34
C LEU A 417 -18.18 -5.77 -20.73
N GLN A 418 -17.67 -6.01 -19.53
CA GLN A 418 -16.60 -5.19 -18.93
C GLN A 418 -15.34 -5.16 -19.80
N LEU A 419 -14.98 -6.28 -20.44
CA LEU A 419 -13.81 -6.36 -21.32
C LEU A 419 -13.95 -5.38 -22.50
N LEU A 420 -15.16 -5.25 -23.02
CA LEU A 420 -15.46 -4.33 -24.11
C LEU A 420 -15.39 -2.87 -23.66
N VAL A 421 -15.92 -2.53 -22.48
CA VAL A 421 -15.94 -1.16 -21.96
C VAL A 421 -14.55 -0.70 -21.52
N HIS A 422 -13.84 -1.50 -20.73
CA HIS A 422 -12.56 -1.11 -20.13
C HIS A 422 -11.40 -1.14 -21.14
N PHE A 423 -11.42 -2.06 -22.11
CA PHE A 423 -10.36 -2.20 -23.11
C PHE A 423 -10.79 -1.74 -24.51
N ASN A 424 -11.81 -0.89 -24.61
CA ASN A 424 -12.39 -0.42 -25.86
C ASN A 424 -11.32 0.07 -26.87
N ARG A 425 -10.30 0.80 -26.41
CA ARG A 425 -9.22 1.31 -27.28
C ARG A 425 -8.32 0.22 -27.84
N ILE A 426 -8.08 -0.86 -27.07
CA ILE A 426 -7.29 -2.00 -27.56
C ILE A 426 -8.07 -2.68 -28.68
N TRP A 427 -9.36 -2.94 -28.48
CA TRP A 427 -10.24 -3.49 -29.51
C TRP A 427 -10.24 -2.65 -30.79
N ILE A 428 -10.37 -1.32 -30.66
CA ILE A 428 -10.40 -0.42 -31.80
C ILE A 428 -9.05 -0.44 -32.54
N LEU A 429 -7.93 -0.28 -31.82
CA LEU A 429 -6.59 -0.27 -32.42
C LEU A 429 -6.27 -1.56 -33.16
N HIS A 430 -6.74 -2.70 -32.65
CA HIS A 430 -6.41 -4.00 -33.24
C HIS A 430 -7.37 -4.37 -34.37
N VAL A 431 -8.67 -4.45 -34.06
CA VAL A 431 -9.68 -4.94 -35.01
C VAL A 431 -9.83 -4.00 -36.19
N SER A 432 -9.77 -2.68 -35.95
CA SER A 432 -9.92 -1.71 -37.05
C SER A 432 -8.68 -1.66 -37.94
N LEU A 433 -7.47 -1.75 -37.36
CA LEU A 433 -6.23 -1.81 -38.15
C LEU A 433 -6.15 -3.10 -38.98
N PHE A 434 -6.51 -4.22 -38.37
CA PHE A 434 -6.65 -5.50 -39.07
C PHE A 434 -7.65 -5.39 -40.23
N TRP A 435 -8.80 -4.74 -40.02
CA TRP A 435 -9.77 -4.48 -41.09
C TRP A 435 -9.17 -3.63 -42.23
N TYR A 436 -8.49 -2.51 -41.91
CA TYR A 436 -7.88 -1.66 -42.93
C TYR A 436 -6.90 -2.46 -43.81
N TYR A 437 -6.07 -3.30 -43.20
CA TYR A 437 -5.11 -4.14 -43.92
C TYR A 437 -5.79 -5.22 -44.75
N THR A 438 -6.70 -5.99 -44.15
CA THR A 438 -7.34 -7.13 -44.82
C THR A 438 -8.29 -6.70 -45.94
N ALA A 439 -9.13 -5.68 -45.72
CA ALA A 439 -10.05 -5.18 -46.74
C ALA A 439 -9.34 -4.58 -47.95
N TYR A 440 -8.18 -3.92 -47.75
CA TYR A 440 -7.38 -3.41 -48.86
C TYR A 440 -6.79 -4.54 -49.71
N ASN A 441 -6.32 -5.60 -49.07
CA ASN A 441 -5.64 -6.71 -49.73
C ASN A 441 -6.58 -7.83 -50.20
N ALA A 442 -7.87 -7.80 -49.89
CA ALA A 442 -8.86 -8.81 -50.29
C ALA A 442 -9.95 -8.30 -51.27
N PRO A 443 -9.60 -7.67 -52.41
CA PRO A 443 -10.59 -7.10 -53.34
C PRO A 443 -11.51 -8.14 -53.99
N VAL A 444 -11.09 -9.39 -54.03
CA VAL A 444 -11.85 -10.50 -54.61
C VAL A 444 -13.17 -10.76 -53.87
N ILE A 445 -13.26 -10.39 -52.58
CA ILE A 445 -14.45 -10.61 -51.75
C ILE A 445 -15.60 -9.68 -52.15
N TYR A 446 -15.28 -8.42 -52.46
CA TYR A 446 -16.29 -7.37 -52.70
C TYR A 446 -16.34 -6.88 -54.14
N ARG A 447 -15.56 -7.47 -55.06
CA ARG A 447 -15.67 -7.18 -56.50
C ARG A 447 -17.09 -7.49 -57.01
N ARG A 448 -17.47 -6.84 -58.11
CA ARG A 448 -18.76 -7.12 -58.75
C ARG A 448 -18.76 -8.52 -59.38
N PRO A 449 -19.91 -9.23 -59.38
CA PRO A 449 -20.03 -10.51 -60.05
C PRO A 449 -19.59 -10.42 -61.52
N GLY A 450 -18.64 -11.26 -61.93
CA GLY A 450 -18.11 -11.29 -63.30
C GLY A 450 -16.95 -10.34 -63.61
N ALA A 451 -16.61 -9.37 -62.74
CA ALA A 451 -15.45 -8.49 -62.93
C ALA A 451 -14.15 -9.16 -62.47
N SER A 452 -13.02 -8.94 -63.15
CA SER A 452 -11.73 -9.56 -62.75
C SER A 452 -11.15 -9.01 -61.44
N ASP A 453 -11.41 -7.74 -61.10
CA ASP A 453 -10.94 -7.07 -59.89
C ASP A 453 -11.98 -6.03 -59.41
N ALA A 454 -11.86 -5.57 -58.17
CA ALA A 454 -12.66 -4.49 -57.63
C ALA A 454 -12.22 -3.13 -58.20
N THR A 455 -13.17 -2.21 -58.41
CA THR A 455 -12.85 -0.86 -58.89
C THR A 455 -12.11 -0.05 -57.81
N ALA A 456 -11.32 0.95 -58.20
CA ALA A 456 -10.64 1.85 -57.27
C ALA A 456 -11.56 2.45 -56.18
N PRO A 457 -12.77 2.98 -56.47
CA PRO A 457 -13.69 3.47 -55.42
C PRO A 457 -14.13 2.37 -54.45
N MET A 458 -14.32 1.14 -54.92
CA MET A 458 -14.69 0.00 -54.07
C MET A 458 -13.55 -0.38 -53.12
N LYS A 459 -12.29 -0.36 -53.58
CA LYS A 459 -11.12 -0.63 -52.72
C LYS A 459 -11.00 0.40 -51.59
N TRP A 460 -11.08 1.70 -51.93
CA TRP A 460 -11.08 2.77 -50.94
C TRP A 460 -12.24 2.66 -49.94
N SER A 461 -13.45 2.38 -50.43
CA SER A 461 -14.65 2.28 -49.60
C SER A 461 -14.65 1.04 -48.70
N ALA A 462 -14.19 -0.12 -49.19
CA ALA A 462 -14.07 -1.36 -48.40
C ALA A 462 -13.09 -1.18 -47.24
N SER A 463 -11.92 -0.58 -47.50
CA SER A 463 -10.96 -0.23 -46.44
C SER A 463 -11.54 0.79 -45.47
N ALA A 464 -12.28 1.80 -45.97
CA ALA A 464 -12.90 2.83 -45.14
C ALA A 464 -13.95 2.31 -44.14
N LEU A 465 -14.54 1.13 -44.38
CA LEU A 465 -15.43 0.47 -43.41
C LEU A 465 -14.72 0.12 -42.08
N GLY A 466 -13.39 0.17 -42.00
CA GLY A 466 -12.65 0.06 -40.74
C GLY A 466 -13.07 1.13 -39.71
N GLY A 467 -13.43 2.33 -40.17
CA GLY A 467 -13.99 3.38 -39.30
C GLY A 467 -15.39 3.04 -38.78
N ALA A 468 -16.19 2.34 -39.58
CA ALA A 468 -17.48 1.82 -39.13
C ALA A 468 -17.31 0.74 -38.07
N VAL A 469 -16.33 -0.17 -38.24
CA VAL A 469 -15.96 -1.18 -37.23
C VAL A 469 -15.57 -0.52 -35.92
N SER A 470 -14.68 0.50 -35.95
CA SER A 470 -14.33 1.28 -34.74
C SER A 470 -15.56 1.88 -34.06
N THR A 471 -16.49 2.42 -34.84
CA THR A 471 -17.70 3.08 -34.35
C THR A 471 -18.68 2.07 -33.74
N VAL A 472 -18.85 0.90 -34.35
CA VAL A 472 -19.70 -0.19 -33.84
C VAL A 472 -19.18 -0.71 -32.50
N ILE A 473 -17.86 -0.90 -32.36
CA ILE A 473 -17.23 -1.27 -31.08
C ILE A 473 -17.56 -0.23 -30.00
N MET A 474 -17.47 1.06 -30.35
CA MET A 474 -17.81 2.17 -29.42
C MET A 474 -19.30 2.23 -29.07
N ILE A 475 -20.19 1.89 -30.00
CA ILE A 475 -21.63 1.79 -29.75
C ILE A 475 -21.91 0.65 -28.77
N PHE A 476 -21.38 -0.54 -29.01
CA PHE A 476 -21.57 -1.67 -28.09
C PHE A 476 -20.98 -1.40 -26.70
N ALA A 477 -19.80 -0.77 -26.62
CA ALA A 477 -19.24 -0.33 -25.34
C ALA A 477 -20.15 0.67 -24.63
N THR A 478 -20.70 1.65 -25.37
CA THR A 478 -21.65 2.64 -24.82
C THR A 478 -22.95 1.99 -24.34
N LEU A 479 -23.46 0.99 -25.05
CA LEU A 479 -24.64 0.22 -24.64
C LEU A 479 -24.37 -0.62 -23.39
N ALA A 480 -23.20 -1.25 -23.30
CA ALA A 480 -22.77 -1.98 -22.11
C ALA A 480 -22.65 -1.05 -20.89
N GLU A 481 -22.15 0.18 -21.04
CA GLU A 481 -22.05 1.15 -19.95
C GLU A 481 -23.42 1.47 -19.28
N PHE A 482 -24.53 1.40 -20.01
CA PHE A 482 -25.87 1.59 -19.42
C PHE A 482 -26.24 0.51 -18.40
N THR A 483 -25.60 -0.66 -18.46
CA THR A 483 -25.88 -1.77 -17.52
C THR A 483 -25.15 -1.60 -16.18
N PHE A 484 -24.03 -0.86 -16.18
CA PHE A 484 -23.17 -0.67 -15.00
C PHE A 484 -23.47 0.62 -14.23
N ILE A 485 -24.12 1.59 -14.86
CA ILE A 485 -24.43 2.88 -14.24
C ILE A 485 -25.92 2.93 -13.88
N PRO A 486 -26.28 3.33 -12.65
CA PRO A 486 -27.68 3.58 -12.29
C PRO A 486 -28.33 4.60 -13.25
N THR A 487 -29.53 4.28 -13.74
CA THR A 487 -30.30 5.05 -14.71
C THR A 487 -30.88 6.33 -14.09
N THR A 488 -30.02 7.30 -13.81
CA THR A 488 -30.43 8.66 -13.44
C THR A 488 -30.52 9.54 -14.68
N TRP A 489 -31.41 10.55 -14.67
CA TRP A 489 -31.57 11.48 -15.79
C TRP A 489 -30.23 12.11 -16.25
N ASN A 490 -29.37 12.46 -15.30
CA ASN A 490 -28.07 13.06 -15.59
C ASN A 490 -27.14 12.07 -16.33
N ASN A 491 -27.05 10.83 -15.85
CA ASN A 491 -26.19 9.82 -16.48
C ASN A 491 -26.75 9.40 -17.85
N THR A 492 -28.05 9.09 -17.91
CA THR A 492 -28.72 8.65 -19.14
C THR A 492 -28.62 9.70 -20.24
N SER A 493 -28.89 10.98 -19.95
CA SER A 493 -28.81 12.05 -20.98
C SER A 493 -27.43 12.16 -21.62
N HIS A 494 -26.36 11.91 -20.86
CA HIS A 494 -25.00 11.96 -21.37
C HIS A 494 -24.64 10.76 -22.23
N LEU A 495 -24.96 9.54 -21.78
CA LEU A 495 -24.73 8.34 -22.58
C LEU A 495 -25.58 8.36 -23.86
N SER A 496 -26.82 8.83 -23.79
CA SER A 496 -27.69 8.99 -24.96
C SER A 496 -27.14 10.00 -25.97
N ARG A 497 -26.61 11.15 -25.52
CA ARG A 497 -25.96 12.12 -26.42
C ARG A 497 -24.74 11.52 -27.13
N ARG A 498 -23.93 10.74 -26.41
CA ARG A 498 -22.79 10.02 -26.98
C ARG A 498 -23.26 9.00 -28.01
N LEU A 499 -24.29 8.24 -27.69
CA LEU A 499 -24.84 7.23 -28.58
C LEU A 499 -25.37 7.84 -29.90
N ILE A 500 -26.10 8.97 -29.83
CA ILE A 500 -26.58 9.69 -31.02
C ILE A 500 -25.41 10.15 -31.90
N PHE A 501 -24.37 10.73 -31.31
CA PHE A 501 -23.17 11.12 -32.06
C PHE A 501 -22.48 9.93 -32.72
N LEU A 502 -22.36 8.80 -32.04
CA LEU A 502 -21.78 7.59 -32.61
C LEU A 502 -22.62 7.06 -33.79
N PHE A 503 -23.95 7.15 -33.73
CA PHE A 503 -24.80 6.81 -34.88
C PHE A 503 -24.61 7.76 -36.07
N ILE A 504 -24.39 9.06 -35.83
CA ILE A 504 -24.05 10.02 -36.90
C ILE A 504 -22.71 9.64 -37.55
N VAL A 505 -21.67 9.36 -36.74
CA VAL A 505 -20.36 8.92 -37.26
C VAL A 505 -20.48 7.61 -38.02
N LEU A 506 -21.31 6.67 -37.53
CA LEU A 506 -21.57 5.42 -38.24
C LEU A 506 -22.16 5.71 -39.61
N GLY A 507 -23.19 6.56 -39.71
CA GLY A 507 -23.78 6.96 -40.99
C GLY A 507 -22.78 7.64 -41.94
N LEU A 508 -21.87 8.48 -41.42
CA LEU A 508 -20.80 9.10 -42.22
C LEU A 508 -19.77 8.09 -42.74
N THR A 509 -19.48 7.05 -41.95
CA THR A 509 -18.50 6.01 -42.30
C THR A 509 -19.09 4.87 -43.13
N THR A 510 -20.41 4.66 -43.16
CA THR A 510 -21.07 3.59 -43.94
C THR A 510 -21.88 4.09 -45.13
N GLY A 511 -22.43 5.31 -45.06
CA GLY A 511 -23.29 5.87 -46.10
C GLY A 511 -22.66 5.90 -47.50
N PRO A 512 -21.40 6.37 -47.66
CA PRO A 512 -20.72 6.34 -48.95
C PRO A 512 -20.52 4.92 -49.51
N SER A 513 -20.31 3.92 -48.64
CA SER A 513 -20.23 2.51 -49.08
C SER A 513 -21.55 2.02 -49.67
N PHE A 514 -22.69 2.36 -49.07
CA PHE A 514 -23.99 1.99 -49.65
C PHE A 514 -24.15 2.54 -51.07
N TYR A 515 -23.76 3.79 -51.29
CA TYR A 515 -23.79 4.39 -52.63
C TYR A 515 -22.83 3.68 -53.60
N ILE A 516 -21.58 3.43 -53.20
CA ILE A 516 -20.54 2.86 -54.07
C ILE A 516 -20.80 1.39 -54.42
N PHE A 517 -21.29 0.58 -53.48
CA PHE A 517 -21.50 -0.85 -53.67
C PHE A 517 -22.88 -1.23 -54.21
N ILE A 518 -23.94 -0.49 -53.83
CA ILE A 518 -25.33 -0.87 -54.11
C ILE A 518 -25.98 0.08 -55.12
N ALA A 519 -25.84 1.40 -54.94
CA ALA A 519 -26.59 2.38 -55.74
C ALA A 519 -25.91 2.77 -57.06
N ASN A 520 -24.60 2.55 -57.18
CA ASN A 520 -23.85 2.88 -58.38
C ASN A 520 -23.59 1.62 -59.21
N ASP A 521 -24.20 1.52 -60.39
CA ASP A 521 -23.99 0.42 -61.34
C ASP A 521 -22.73 0.59 -62.19
N GLY A 522 -21.92 1.63 -61.96
CA GLY A 522 -20.63 1.87 -62.62
C GLY A 522 -20.73 2.24 -64.11
N SER A 523 -21.94 2.54 -64.58
CA SER A 523 -22.25 2.98 -65.94
C SER A 523 -21.88 4.44 -66.21
N ASP A 524 -21.73 5.26 -65.16
CA ASP A 524 -21.83 6.72 -65.32
C ASP A 524 -20.52 7.45 -65.61
N GLY A 525 -19.37 6.76 -65.70
CA GLY A 525 -18.07 7.39 -66.02
C GLY A 525 -17.64 8.54 -65.07
N SER A 526 -18.39 8.79 -64.00
CA SER A 526 -18.22 9.94 -63.12
C SER A 526 -17.13 9.67 -62.08
N SER A 527 -16.36 10.70 -61.74
CA SER A 527 -15.33 10.65 -60.70
C SER A 527 -15.92 10.74 -59.28
N LEU A 528 -17.23 10.93 -59.15
CA LEU A 528 -17.95 11.08 -57.88
C LEU A 528 -17.75 9.89 -56.92
N PRO A 529 -17.88 8.61 -57.34
CA PRO A 529 -17.67 7.46 -56.44
C PRO A 529 -16.24 7.36 -55.91
N LEU A 530 -15.26 7.78 -56.71
CA LEU A 530 -13.85 7.79 -56.31
C LEU A 530 -13.59 8.87 -55.27
N ILE A 531 -14.11 10.09 -55.47
CA ILE A 531 -14.00 11.19 -54.50
C ILE A 531 -14.68 10.78 -53.18
N LEU A 532 -15.89 10.21 -53.24
CA LEU A 532 -16.61 9.75 -52.06
C LEU A 532 -15.83 8.66 -51.29
N GLY A 533 -15.25 7.68 -51.99
CA GLY A 533 -14.45 6.63 -51.37
C GLY A 533 -13.19 7.15 -50.67
N ILE A 534 -12.48 8.10 -51.29
CA ILE A 534 -11.27 8.72 -50.70
C ILE A 534 -11.65 9.55 -49.47
N VAL A 535 -12.68 10.40 -49.56
CA VAL A 535 -13.14 11.22 -48.44
C VAL A 535 -13.62 10.34 -47.28
N GLN A 536 -14.36 9.28 -47.58
CA GLN A 536 -14.80 8.30 -46.58
C GLN A 536 -13.60 7.66 -45.86
N PHE A 537 -12.55 7.27 -46.58
CA PHE A 537 -11.35 6.68 -46.00
C PHE A 537 -10.66 7.62 -45.00
N PHE A 538 -10.44 8.89 -45.36
CA PHE A 538 -9.82 9.85 -44.44
C PHE A 538 -10.69 10.13 -43.21
N ILE A 539 -12.02 10.25 -43.37
CA ILE A 539 -12.95 10.37 -42.24
C ILE A 539 -12.86 9.14 -41.33
N ALA A 540 -12.82 7.94 -41.91
CA ALA A 540 -12.70 6.68 -41.18
C ALA A 540 -11.39 6.62 -40.37
N VAL A 541 -10.25 6.95 -40.98
CA VAL A 541 -8.94 6.98 -40.29
C VAL A 541 -8.96 7.99 -39.14
N ILE A 542 -9.49 9.19 -39.35
CA ILE A 542 -9.63 10.20 -38.30
C ILE A 542 -10.51 9.68 -37.16
N ALA A 543 -11.65 9.06 -37.47
CA ALA A 543 -12.55 8.49 -36.47
C ALA A 543 -11.86 7.37 -35.66
N THR A 544 -11.17 6.44 -36.32
CA THR A 544 -10.42 5.36 -35.66
C THR A 544 -9.32 5.92 -34.75
N LEU A 545 -8.52 6.89 -35.22
CA LEU A 545 -7.47 7.52 -34.43
C LEU A 545 -8.04 8.29 -33.23
N LEU A 546 -9.13 9.05 -33.44
CA LEU A 546 -9.83 9.76 -32.38
C LEU A 546 -10.28 8.80 -31.28
N PHE A 547 -10.98 7.71 -31.64
CA PHE A 547 -11.49 6.75 -30.67
C PHE A 547 -10.39 5.92 -30.00
N SER A 548 -9.24 5.74 -30.66
CA SER A 548 -8.08 5.02 -30.11
C SER A 548 -7.29 5.86 -29.11
N ILE A 549 -7.21 7.18 -29.30
CA ILE A 549 -6.41 8.08 -28.46
C ILE A 549 -7.27 8.71 -27.35
N VAL A 550 -8.47 9.18 -27.69
CA VAL A 550 -9.33 9.93 -26.78
C VAL A 550 -10.20 8.98 -25.95
N PRO A 551 -10.17 9.06 -24.60
CA PRO A 551 -11.07 8.30 -23.75
C PRO A 551 -12.55 8.53 -24.09
N SER A 552 -13.37 7.49 -24.06
CA SER A 552 -14.82 7.57 -24.35
C SER A 552 -15.54 8.61 -23.48
N GLY A 553 -15.14 8.73 -22.20
CA GLY A 553 -15.67 9.72 -21.26
C GLY A 553 -15.27 11.17 -21.55
N ARG A 554 -14.29 11.43 -22.42
CA ARG A 554 -13.81 12.77 -22.80
C ARG A 554 -14.29 13.26 -24.17
N MET A 555 -15.05 12.46 -24.92
CA MET A 555 -15.46 12.79 -26.31
C MET A 555 -16.34 14.05 -26.43
N PHE A 556 -17.06 14.47 -25.39
CA PHE A 556 -17.90 15.69 -25.40
C PHE A 556 -17.36 16.78 -24.48
N GLY A 557 -16.04 16.90 -24.44
CA GLY A 557 -15.32 17.82 -23.58
C GLY A 557 -14.79 17.13 -22.34
N ASP A 558 -13.62 17.57 -21.92
CA ASP A 558 -13.00 17.07 -20.71
C ASP A 558 -13.69 17.72 -19.51
N ARG A 559 -14.67 17.01 -18.93
CA ARG A 559 -15.26 17.41 -17.64
C ARG A 559 -14.16 17.63 -16.62
N VAL A 560 -13.06 16.89 -16.70
CA VAL A 560 -11.96 16.97 -15.74
C VAL A 560 -10.95 18.08 -16.10
N ALA A 561 -10.81 18.54 -17.35
CA ALA A 561 -9.84 19.62 -17.65
C ALA A 561 -10.42 21.04 -17.46
N GLY A 562 -11.73 21.19 -17.33
CA GLY A 562 -12.33 22.50 -17.09
C GLY A 562 -11.93 23.06 -15.73
N LYS A 563 -11.38 24.29 -15.66
CA LYS A 563 -11.14 25.02 -14.39
C LYS A 563 -12.44 25.38 -13.62
N SER A 564 -13.58 24.80 -14.01
CA SER A 564 -14.87 25.04 -13.39
C SER A 564 -14.97 24.28 -12.08
N ARG A 565 -15.42 24.96 -11.02
CA ARG A 565 -15.63 24.40 -9.67
C ARG A 565 -16.51 23.14 -9.66
N LYS A 566 -17.43 23.00 -10.62
CA LYS A 566 -18.32 21.83 -10.77
C LYS A 566 -17.54 20.51 -10.92
N TYR A 567 -16.33 20.56 -11.45
CA TYR A 567 -15.54 19.37 -11.77
C TYR A 567 -14.39 19.09 -10.81
N LEU A 568 -14.25 19.92 -9.76
CA LEU A 568 -13.15 19.83 -8.82
C LEU A 568 -13.14 18.50 -8.05
N ALA A 569 -14.32 17.98 -7.68
CA ALA A 569 -14.42 16.66 -7.05
C ALA A 569 -13.91 15.54 -7.95
N SER A 570 -14.32 15.51 -9.23
CA SER A 570 -13.83 14.50 -10.17
C SER A 570 -12.33 14.64 -10.44
N GLN A 571 -11.80 15.86 -10.53
CA GLN A 571 -10.35 16.13 -10.64
C GLN A 571 -9.57 15.62 -9.44
N THR A 572 -10.13 15.82 -8.24
CA THR A 572 -9.43 15.53 -6.98
C THR A 572 -9.47 14.04 -6.65
N PHE A 573 -10.62 13.39 -6.77
CA PHE A 573 -10.80 12.02 -6.30
C PHE A 573 -10.62 10.97 -7.39
N THR A 574 -11.12 11.23 -8.61
CA THR A 574 -11.13 10.20 -9.68
C THR A 574 -10.06 10.40 -10.75
N ALA A 575 -9.54 11.62 -10.90
CA ALA A 575 -8.64 11.97 -11.99
C ALA A 575 -7.35 12.68 -11.55
N SER A 576 -6.96 12.50 -10.29
CA SER A 576 -5.71 12.99 -9.73
C SER A 576 -4.55 12.03 -10.04
N TYR A 577 -4.30 11.80 -11.32
CA TYR A 577 -3.18 10.97 -11.77
C TYR A 577 -1.85 11.74 -11.62
N PRO A 578 -0.75 11.08 -11.21
CA PRO A 578 0.57 11.69 -11.21
C PRO A 578 0.93 12.27 -12.58
N THR A 579 1.30 13.54 -12.61
CA THR A 579 1.71 14.19 -13.86
C THR A 579 3.11 13.74 -14.25
N MET A 580 3.24 13.03 -15.37
CA MET A 580 4.55 12.68 -15.93
C MET A 580 5.28 13.95 -16.40
N THR A 581 6.59 14.00 -16.16
CA THR A 581 7.45 15.06 -16.73
C THR A 581 7.49 14.95 -18.26
N ARG A 582 7.87 16.03 -18.94
CA ARG A 582 7.93 16.06 -20.42
C ARG A 582 8.78 14.92 -20.98
N ASN A 583 9.95 14.67 -20.39
CA ASN A 583 10.88 13.63 -20.83
C ASN A 583 10.30 12.22 -20.62
N GLN A 584 9.66 11.97 -19.47
CA GLN A 584 9.01 10.69 -19.19
C GLN A 584 7.84 10.43 -20.14
N ARG A 585 7.04 11.48 -20.42
CA ARG A 585 5.92 11.40 -21.36
C ARG A 585 6.42 11.12 -22.78
N LEU A 586 7.48 11.80 -23.21
CA LEU A 586 8.11 11.53 -24.50
C LEU A 586 8.58 10.08 -24.61
N GLY A 587 9.26 9.56 -23.57
CA GLY A 587 9.70 8.17 -23.55
C GLY A 587 8.54 7.16 -23.67
N SER A 588 7.41 7.43 -23.02
CA SER A 588 6.21 6.59 -23.16
C SER A 588 5.59 6.66 -24.56
N ILE A 589 5.52 7.85 -25.16
CA ILE A 589 5.01 8.02 -26.54
C ILE A 589 5.92 7.27 -27.52
N VAL A 590 7.24 7.43 -27.40
CA VAL A 590 8.21 6.75 -28.25
C VAL A 590 8.11 5.23 -28.12
N LEU A 591 7.99 4.69 -26.90
CA LEU A 591 7.76 3.26 -26.67
C LEU A 591 6.54 2.76 -27.45
N TRP A 592 5.38 3.41 -27.30
CA TRP A 592 4.16 2.94 -27.96
C TRP A 592 4.18 3.13 -29.48
N LEU A 593 4.80 4.20 -29.98
CA LEU A 593 5.01 4.39 -31.43
C LEU A 593 5.87 3.27 -32.02
N LEU A 594 6.93 2.87 -31.32
CA LEU A 594 7.81 1.79 -31.78
C LEU A 594 7.13 0.42 -31.69
N VAL A 595 6.40 0.14 -30.61
CA VAL A 595 5.64 -1.11 -30.45
C VAL A 595 4.60 -1.26 -31.56
N PHE A 596 3.72 -0.27 -31.73
CA PHE A 596 2.66 -0.34 -32.75
C PHE A 596 3.20 -0.17 -34.17
N GLY A 597 4.30 0.58 -34.36
CA GLY A 597 4.96 0.73 -35.66
C GLY A 597 5.57 -0.57 -36.14
N CYS A 598 6.43 -1.21 -35.33
CA CYS A 598 7.06 -2.49 -35.68
C CYS A 598 6.00 -3.59 -35.86
N LYS A 599 5.05 -3.69 -34.92
CA LYS A 599 3.91 -4.61 -35.04
C LYS A 599 3.15 -4.38 -36.35
N GLY A 600 2.70 -3.15 -36.60
CA GLY A 600 1.88 -2.83 -37.76
C GLY A 600 2.58 -3.11 -39.08
N VAL A 601 3.90 -2.94 -39.16
CA VAL A 601 4.70 -3.26 -40.35
C VAL A 601 4.86 -4.78 -40.51
N GLU A 602 5.27 -5.47 -39.45
CA GLU A 602 5.50 -6.91 -39.46
C GLU A 602 4.21 -7.67 -39.82
N SER A 603 3.10 -7.39 -39.11
CA SER A 603 1.83 -8.06 -39.36
C SER A 603 1.25 -7.74 -40.74
N TYR A 604 1.55 -6.57 -41.33
CA TYR A 604 1.13 -6.29 -42.70
C TYR A 604 1.81 -7.25 -43.70
N PHE A 605 3.13 -7.43 -43.60
CA PHE A 605 3.90 -8.23 -44.54
C PHE A 605 3.77 -9.74 -44.30
N TYR A 606 3.83 -10.18 -43.04
CA TYR A 606 3.89 -11.62 -42.72
C TYR A 606 2.52 -12.24 -42.51
N LEU A 607 1.55 -11.48 -42.00
CA LEU A 607 0.22 -11.99 -41.68
C LEU A 607 -0.78 -11.72 -42.82
N VAL A 608 -1.02 -10.44 -43.14
CA VAL A 608 -2.09 -10.07 -44.09
C VAL A 608 -1.72 -10.32 -45.56
N MET A 609 -0.52 -9.91 -45.97
CA MET A 609 -0.09 -10.09 -47.37
C MET A 609 0.00 -11.58 -47.74
N SER A 610 0.54 -12.41 -46.84
CA SER A 610 0.66 -13.86 -47.07
C SER A 610 -0.70 -14.54 -47.20
N PHE A 611 -1.72 -14.05 -46.49
CA PHE A 611 -3.07 -14.59 -46.52
C PHE A 611 -3.87 -14.25 -47.80
N THR A 612 -3.46 -13.19 -48.52
CA THR A 612 -4.18 -12.68 -49.71
C THR A 612 -4.37 -13.71 -50.82
N THR A 613 -3.34 -14.53 -51.08
CA THR A 613 -3.41 -15.60 -52.08
C THR A 613 -4.43 -16.67 -51.68
N THR A 614 -4.43 -17.06 -50.41
CA THR A 614 -5.38 -18.03 -49.85
C THR A 614 -6.82 -17.54 -49.99
N VAL A 615 -7.08 -16.28 -49.64
CA VAL A 615 -8.39 -15.63 -49.83
C VAL A 615 -8.85 -15.71 -51.28
N THR A 616 -7.95 -15.41 -52.22
CA THR A 616 -8.26 -15.41 -53.66
C THR A 616 -8.64 -16.81 -54.16
N VAL A 617 -7.89 -17.84 -53.77
CA VAL A 617 -8.17 -19.23 -54.18
C VAL A 617 -9.46 -19.74 -53.55
N MET A 618 -9.64 -19.53 -52.26
CA MET A 618 -10.78 -20.06 -51.51
C MET A 618 -12.11 -19.41 -51.90
N THR A 619 -12.12 -18.12 -52.21
CA THR A 619 -13.34 -17.43 -52.68
C THR A 619 -13.83 -17.92 -54.04
N HIS A 620 -12.93 -18.46 -54.88
CA HIS A 620 -13.27 -19.03 -56.18
C HIS A 620 -13.60 -20.53 -56.11
N MET A 621 -13.26 -21.20 -55.01
CA MET A 621 -13.47 -22.63 -54.82
C MET A 621 -14.96 -22.96 -54.65
N LYS A 622 -15.52 -23.72 -55.59
CA LYS A 622 -16.87 -24.29 -55.48
C LYS A 622 -16.78 -25.80 -55.30
N ILE A 623 -17.26 -26.29 -54.16
CA ILE A 623 -17.27 -27.73 -53.87
C ILE A 623 -18.47 -28.37 -54.56
N GLN A 624 -18.22 -29.40 -55.36
CA GLN A 624 -19.22 -30.16 -56.09
C GLN A 624 -19.39 -31.56 -55.47
N GLY A 625 -20.53 -32.22 -55.70
CA GLY A 625 -20.75 -33.61 -55.25
C GLY A 625 -21.02 -33.76 -53.75
N CYS A 626 -21.60 -32.76 -53.11
CA CYS A 626 -21.87 -32.76 -51.67
C CYS A 626 -23.01 -33.71 -51.26
N ASN A 627 -22.68 -34.81 -50.57
CA ASN A 627 -23.64 -35.74 -49.98
C ASN A 627 -23.14 -36.25 -48.61
N ASP A 628 -23.29 -35.43 -47.57
CA ASP A 628 -22.90 -35.78 -46.20
C ASP A 628 -24.13 -36.27 -45.40
N ARG A 629 -23.99 -37.40 -44.71
CA ARG A 629 -25.08 -38.07 -43.98
C ARG A 629 -25.45 -37.39 -42.65
N LEU A 630 -24.53 -36.64 -42.04
CA LEU A 630 -24.70 -36.04 -40.70
C LEU A 630 -25.01 -34.54 -40.78
N PHE A 631 -24.40 -33.80 -41.71
CA PHE A 631 -24.52 -32.33 -41.80
C PHE A 631 -25.23 -31.84 -43.07
N GLY A 632 -25.72 -32.75 -43.91
CA GLY A 632 -26.40 -32.43 -45.16
C GLY A 632 -25.49 -31.73 -46.18
N SER A 633 -26.08 -31.08 -47.19
CA SER A 633 -25.35 -30.39 -48.27
C SER A 633 -24.90 -28.96 -47.92
N GLY A 634 -25.44 -28.36 -46.86
CA GLY A 634 -25.21 -26.95 -46.50
C GLY A 634 -23.79 -26.67 -46.00
N LEU A 635 -23.24 -27.55 -45.16
CA LEU A 635 -21.86 -27.41 -44.68
C LEU A 635 -20.85 -27.67 -45.80
N CYS A 636 -21.09 -28.69 -46.63
CA CYS A 636 -20.21 -29.04 -47.74
C CYS A 636 -20.18 -27.97 -48.85
N SER A 637 -21.35 -27.44 -49.23
CA SER A 637 -21.43 -26.40 -50.26
C SER A 637 -20.78 -25.08 -49.85
N ASN A 638 -20.82 -24.74 -48.55
CA ASN A 638 -20.24 -23.51 -47.99
C ASN A 638 -18.92 -23.74 -47.25
N HIS A 639 -18.32 -24.92 -47.35
CA HIS A 639 -17.10 -25.28 -46.60
C HIS A 639 -15.96 -24.29 -46.88
N ALA A 640 -15.77 -23.87 -48.13
CA ALA A 640 -14.77 -22.85 -48.48
C ALA A 640 -14.97 -21.53 -47.72
N ALA A 641 -16.21 -21.05 -47.60
CA ALA A 641 -16.54 -19.82 -46.88
C ALA A 641 -16.37 -19.97 -45.36
N PHE A 642 -16.75 -21.12 -44.79
CA PHE A 642 -16.59 -21.40 -43.37
C PHE A 642 -15.13 -21.51 -42.95
N THR A 643 -14.32 -22.27 -43.71
CA THR A 643 -12.88 -22.38 -43.47
C THR A 643 -12.20 -21.03 -43.61
N LEU A 644 -12.57 -20.24 -44.63
CA LEU A 644 -12.03 -18.88 -44.81
C LEU A 644 -12.37 -17.98 -43.60
N ALA A 645 -13.60 -18.06 -43.08
CA ALA A 645 -14.01 -17.32 -41.89
C ALA A 645 -13.22 -17.72 -40.63
N ILE A 646 -12.99 -19.03 -40.40
CA ILE A 646 -12.13 -19.50 -39.30
C ILE A 646 -10.71 -18.99 -39.47
N MET A 647 -10.17 -19.03 -40.68
CA MET A 647 -8.82 -18.53 -40.95
C MET A 647 -8.72 -17.02 -40.65
N PHE A 648 -9.69 -16.20 -41.05
CA PHE A 648 -9.73 -14.78 -40.68
C PHE A 648 -9.79 -14.55 -39.16
N ILE A 649 -10.54 -15.38 -38.42
CA ILE A 649 -10.60 -15.29 -36.95
C ILE A 649 -9.25 -15.67 -36.32
N MET A 650 -8.63 -16.75 -36.79
CA MET A 650 -7.30 -17.17 -36.34
C MET A 650 -6.25 -16.10 -36.62
N ASP A 651 -6.29 -15.51 -37.81
CA ASP A 651 -5.40 -14.42 -38.21
C ASP A 651 -5.58 -13.19 -37.31
N LEU A 652 -6.83 -12.82 -37.01
CA LEU A 652 -7.13 -11.76 -36.05
C LEU A 652 -6.57 -12.07 -34.65
N VAL A 653 -6.69 -13.31 -34.17
CA VAL A 653 -6.15 -13.72 -32.85
C VAL A 653 -4.62 -13.60 -32.82
N LEU A 654 -3.93 -14.07 -33.87
CA LEU A 654 -2.47 -13.91 -33.99
C LEU A 654 -2.07 -12.43 -34.02
N PHE A 655 -2.83 -11.59 -34.73
CA PHE A 655 -2.64 -10.13 -34.76
C PHE A 655 -2.72 -9.46 -33.37
N PHE A 656 -3.41 -10.06 -32.40
CA PHE A 656 -3.39 -9.60 -31.01
C PHE A 656 -2.11 -10.00 -30.28
N LEU A 657 -1.67 -11.26 -30.45
CA LEU A 657 -0.55 -11.85 -29.70
C LEU A 657 0.78 -11.14 -29.95
N ASP A 658 1.05 -10.72 -31.18
CA ASP A 658 2.32 -10.08 -31.57
C ASP A 658 2.59 -8.77 -30.82
N THR A 659 1.54 -8.10 -30.34
CA THR A 659 1.66 -6.86 -29.56
C THR A 659 2.44 -7.07 -28.27
N TYR A 660 2.25 -8.22 -27.61
CA TYR A 660 2.95 -8.56 -26.38
C TYR A 660 4.44 -8.78 -26.65
N LEU A 661 4.78 -9.48 -27.74
CA LEU A 661 6.17 -9.71 -28.15
C LEU A 661 6.90 -8.37 -28.37
N TRP A 662 6.33 -7.48 -29.19
CA TRP A 662 6.95 -6.19 -29.46
C TRP A 662 7.04 -5.29 -28.23
N TYR A 663 6.05 -5.36 -27.33
CA TYR A 663 6.11 -4.69 -26.04
C TYR A 663 7.28 -5.17 -25.18
N VAL A 664 7.49 -6.49 -25.06
CA VAL A 664 8.60 -7.06 -24.30
C VAL A 664 9.95 -6.64 -24.89
N VAL A 665 10.12 -6.73 -26.22
CA VAL A 665 11.35 -6.33 -26.91
C VAL A 665 11.69 -4.86 -26.66
N TRP A 666 10.75 -3.95 -26.92
CA TRP A 666 11.01 -2.51 -26.73
C TRP A 666 11.12 -2.11 -25.26
N SER A 667 10.37 -2.76 -24.36
CA SER A 667 10.53 -2.56 -22.92
C SER A 667 11.92 -2.97 -22.43
N ALA A 668 12.46 -4.09 -22.91
CA ALA A 668 13.82 -4.54 -22.59
C ALA A 668 14.88 -3.57 -23.13
N VAL A 669 14.75 -3.12 -24.38
CA VAL A 669 15.68 -2.16 -25.01
C VAL A 669 15.68 -0.83 -24.24
N ILE A 670 14.51 -0.26 -23.96
CA ILE A 670 14.40 1.01 -23.24
C ILE A 670 14.85 0.88 -21.79
N SER A 671 14.53 -0.22 -21.12
CA SER A 671 14.99 -0.47 -19.75
C SER A 671 16.52 -0.56 -19.68
N THR A 672 17.13 -1.26 -20.64
CA THR A 672 18.59 -1.34 -20.77
C THR A 672 19.21 0.03 -21.01
N ALA A 673 18.67 0.82 -21.95
CA ALA A 673 19.10 2.19 -22.20
C ALA A 673 18.97 3.09 -20.95
N ARG A 674 17.87 2.95 -20.20
CA ARG A 674 17.63 3.70 -18.97
C ARG A 674 18.60 3.31 -17.86
N SER A 675 18.95 2.04 -17.73
CA SER A 675 20.00 1.58 -16.79
C SER A 675 21.33 2.26 -17.05
N PHE A 676 21.73 2.38 -18.34
CA PHE A 676 22.95 3.12 -18.71
C PHE A 676 22.86 4.61 -18.33
N VAL A 677 21.72 5.26 -18.56
CA VAL A 677 21.50 6.67 -18.15
C VAL A 677 21.59 6.85 -16.64
N LEU A 678 21.16 5.85 -15.86
CA LEU A 678 21.25 5.86 -14.39
C LEU A 678 22.66 5.55 -13.85
N GLY A 679 23.65 5.35 -14.73
CA GLY A 679 25.03 5.06 -14.36
C GLY A 679 25.30 3.59 -14.06
N LEU A 680 24.34 2.69 -14.28
CA LEU A 680 24.55 1.25 -14.24
C LEU A 680 25.15 0.81 -15.57
N SER A 681 26.47 0.63 -15.61
CA SER A 681 27.14 0.07 -16.77
C SER A 681 27.35 -1.43 -16.57
N ILE A 682 26.75 -2.22 -17.47
CA ILE A 682 27.01 -3.66 -17.59
C ILE A 682 28.50 -3.93 -17.88
N TRP A 683 29.19 -2.94 -18.45
CA TRP A 683 30.60 -3.02 -18.87
C TRP A 683 31.60 -2.53 -17.83
N THR A 684 31.16 -2.00 -16.68
CA THR A 684 32.09 -1.64 -15.61
C THR A 684 32.67 -2.93 -15.00
N PRO A 685 33.99 -3.13 -15.03
CA PRO A 685 34.60 -4.29 -14.41
C PRO A 685 34.20 -4.37 -12.94
N TRP A 686 33.86 -5.57 -12.45
CA TRP A 686 33.52 -5.81 -11.05
C TRP A 686 34.59 -5.28 -10.08
N LYS A 687 35.85 -5.37 -10.50
CA LYS A 687 37.02 -4.76 -9.84
C LYS A 687 36.81 -3.29 -9.48
N ASP A 688 36.32 -2.49 -10.41
CA ASP A 688 36.18 -1.05 -10.23
C ASP A 688 35.03 -0.69 -9.30
N ILE A 689 34.00 -1.56 -9.22
CA ILE A 689 32.85 -1.38 -8.33
C ILE A 689 33.29 -1.54 -6.87
N PHE A 690 34.01 -2.61 -6.56
CA PHE A 690 34.41 -2.93 -5.19
C PHE A 690 35.63 -2.15 -4.71
N THR A 691 36.62 -1.86 -5.55
CA THR A 691 37.77 -1.00 -5.15
C THR A 691 37.33 0.41 -4.73
N ARG A 692 36.25 0.91 -5.33
CA ARG A 692 35.62 2.20 -4.97
C ARG A 692 34.59 2.10 -3.85
N LEU A 693 34.23 0.89 -3.42
CA LEU A 693 33.19 0.67 -2.42
C LEU A 693 33.46 1.39 -1.08
N PRO A 694 34.69 1.37 -0.50
CA PRO A 694 34.96 2.11 0.72
C PRO A 694 34.69 3.61 0.59
N LYS A 695 35.05 4.22 -0.55
CA LYS A 695 34.79 5.64 -0.83
C LYS A 695 33.29 5.91 -0.95
N ARG A 696 32.53 4.99 -1.58
CA ARG A 696 31.07 5.10 -1.72
C ARG A 696 30.35 4.94 -0.38
N ILE A 697 30.77 4.01 0.48
CA ILE A 697 30.22 3.87 1.84
C ILE A 697 30.40 5.20 2.59
N TYR A 698 31.60 5.77 2.57
CA TYR A 698 31.86 7.05 3.22
C TYR A 698 31.00 8.20 2.69
N ALA A 699 30.89 8.34 1.37
CA ALA A 699 30.20 9.48 0.75
C ALA A 699 28.67 9.35 0.71
N LYS A 700 28.13 8.12 0.70
CA LYS A 700 26.70 7.86 0.45
C LYS A 700 25.93 7.31 1.64
N ILE A 701 26.60 6.75 2.64
CA ILE A 701 25.93 6.17 3.82
C ILE A 701 26.09 7.06 5.05
N LEU A 702 27.25 7.71 5.22
CA LEU A 702 27.57 8.50 6.41
C LEU A 702 27.31 9.99 6.20
N ALA A 703 26.68 10.65 7.16
CA ALA A 703 26.41 12.10 7.15
C ALA A 703 27.66 12.94 7.49
N THR A 704 28.71 12.81 6.68
CA THR A 704 30.04 13.38 6.96
C THR A 704 30.13 14.92 6.87
N GLY A 705 29.12 15.57 6.30
CA GLY A 705 29.04 17.04 6.19
C GLY A 705 28.82 17.74 7.54
N ASP A 706 28.08 17.09 8.43
CA ASP A 706 27.63 17.67 9.72
C ASP A 706 28.42 17.14 10.93
N MET A 707 29.45 16.32 10.70
CA MET A 707 30.28 15.77 11.78
C MET A 707 31.28 16.82 12.31
N GLU A 708 31.18 17.17 13.59
CA GLU A 708 32.08 18.15 14.25
C GLU A 708 33.54 17.64 14.31
N VAL A 709 33.76 16.35 14.59
CA VAL A 709 35.10 15.73 14.64
C VAL A 709 35.37 14.88 13.39
N LYS A 710 36.25 15.37 12.51
CA LYS A 710 36.67 14.67 11.29
C LYS A 710 37.65 13.53 11.59
N TYR A 711 37.13 12.36 11.97
CA TYR A 711 37.91 11.12 12.01
C TYR A 711 38.40 10.72 10.61
N LYS A 712 39.50 9.96 10.55
CA LYS A 712 40.00 9.42 9.28
C LYS A 712 38.92 8.54 8.63
N PRO A 713 38.56 8.75 7.34
CA PRO A 713 37.51 7.99 6.64
C PRO A 713 37.65 6.47 6.78
N LYS A 714 38.90 5.97 6.80
CA LYS A 714 39.22 4.55 6.96
C LYS A 714 38.67 3.95 8.26
N VAL A 715 38.66 4.72 9.36
CA VAL A 715 38.14 4.27 10.66
C VAL A 715 36.62 4.11 10.60
N LEU A 716 35.91 5.13 10.10
CA LEU A 716 34.45 5.13 10.03
C LEU A 716 33.93 4.01 9.11
N VAL A 717 34.53 3.89 7.91
CA VAL A 717 34.19 2.83 6.96
C VAL A 717 34.47 1.43 7.53
N SER A 718 35.55 1.27 8.31
CA SER A 718 35.87 -0.03 8.90
C SER A 718 34.80 -0.51 9.88
N GLN A 719 34.17 0.39 10.64
CA GLN A 719 33.11 0.04 11.59
C GLN A 719 31.85 -0.45 10.85
N VAL A 720 31.44 0.28 9.81
CA VAL A 720 30.27 -0.09 8.99
C VAL A 720 30.52 -1.40 8.25
N TRP A 721 31.65 -1.52 7.56
CA TRP A 721 31.99 -2.72 6.78
C TRP A 721 32.12 -3.96 7.67
N ASN A 722 32.85 -3.86 8.79
CA ASN A 722 33.03 -4.99 9.68
C ASN A 722 31.68 -5.46 10.26
N ALA A 723 30.77 -4.54 10.59
CA ALA A 723 29.43 -4.91 11.06
C ALA A 723 28.62 -5.68 10.01
N VAL A 724 28.71 -5.28 8.73
CA VAL A 724 28.06 -5.99 7.61
C VAL A 724 28.61 -7.41 7.46
N ILE A 725 29.94 -7.59 7.51
CA ILE A 725 30.58 -8.90 7.42
C ILE A 725 30.22 -9.78 8.63
N ILE A 726 30.28 -9.23 9.84
CA ILE A 726 29.92 -9.96 11.07
C ILE A 726 28.44 -10.38 11.06
N SER A 727 27.54 -9.55 10.52
CA SER A 727 26.12 -9.92 10.37
C SER A 727 25.94 -11.14 9.46
N MET A 728 26.65 -11.20 8.33
CA MET A 728 26.60 -12.35 7.42
C MET A 728 27.20 -13.62 8.04
N TYR A 729 28.24 -13.48 8.88
CA TYR A 729 28.79 -14.59 9.66
C TYR A 729 27.77 -15.14 10.67
N ARG A 730 27.07 -14.26 11.40
CA ARG A 730 26.01 -14.66 12.36
C ARG A 730 24.82 -15.36 11.72
N GLU A 731 24.56 -15.11 10.43
CA GLU A 731 23.55 -15.82 9.63
C GLU A 731 24.08 -17.12 8.98
N HIS A 732 25.33 -17.49 9.27
CA HIS A 732 26.03 -18.66 8.73
C HIS A 732 26.33 -18.59 7.22
N LEU A 733 26.25 -17.40 6.61
CA LEU A 733 26.54 -17.22 5.18
C LEU A 733 28.05 -17.21 4.87
N LEU A 734 28.89 -16.94 5.87
CA LEU A 734 30.35 -16.91 5.77
C LEU A 734 30.97 -17.83 6.81
N SER A 735 32.11 -18.46 6.47
CA SER A 735 32.95 -19.15 7.44
C SER A 735 33.91 -18.17 8.13
N ILE A 736 34.52 -18.59 9.25
CA ILE A 736 35.50 -17.78 9.99
C ILE A 736 36.69 -17.35 9.11
N ASP A 737 37.16 -18.23 8.23
CA ASP A 737 38.28 -17.94 7.31
C ASP A 737 37.93 -16.82 6.32
N HIS A 738 36.72 -16.84 5.77
CA HIS A 738 36.24 -15.79 4.88
C HIS A 738 36.11 -14.45 5.62
N VAL A 739 35.60 -14.48 6.85
CA VAL A 739 35.49 -13.29 7.70
C VAL A 739 36.86 -12.66 7.93
N GLN A 740 37.88 -13.45 8.29
CA GLN A 740 39.23 -12.94 8.52
C GLN A 740 39.83 -12.23 7.29
N LYS A 741 39.54 -12.71 6.07
CA LYS A 741 39.98 -12.07 4.82
C LYS A 741 39.20 -10.80 4.47
N LEU A 742 37.98 -10.66 4.98
CA LEU A 742 37.06 -9.57 4.66
C LEU A 742 37.07 -8.43 5.69
N LEU A 743 37.53 -8.66 6.93
CA LEU A 743 37.55 -7.63 7.97
C LEU A 743 38.72 -6.65 7.85
N TYR A 744 38.50 -5.42 8.30
CA TYR A 744 39.58 -4.50 8.65
C TYR A 744 40.24 -4.93 9.96
N HIS A 745 41.57 -5.04 9.96
CA HIS A 745 42.36 -5.42 11.13
C HIS A 745 43.14 -4.22 11.68
N GLN A 746 43.23 -4.09 12.99
CA GLN A 746 44.16 -3.16 13.63
C GLN A 746 45.53 -3.86 13.75
N VAL A 747 46.55 -3.30 13.10
CA VAL A 747 47.92 -3.81 13.11
C VAL A 747 48.84 -2.74 13.69
N GLN A 748 49.83 -3.11 14.48
CA GLN A 748 50.82 -2.15 14.96
C GLN A 748 51.68 -1.68 13.78
N SER A 749 51.90 -0.36 13.65
CA SER A 749 52.74 0.19 12.59
C SER A 749 54.20 -0.14 12.90
N ASP A 750 54.89 -0.76 11.93
CA ASP A 750 56.30 -1.17 12.04
C ASP A 750 57.25 0.02 12.28
N THR A 751 56.81 1.24 12.00
CA THR A 751 57.63 2.47 12.05
C THR A 751 57.43 3.35 13.28
N ASP A 752 56.33 3.23 14.04
CA ASP A 752 55.96 4.25 15.05
C ASP A 752 55.23 3.68 16.28
N GLY A 753 55.08 2.34 16.40
CA GLY A 753 54.34 1.68 17.49
C GLY A 753 52.84 1.98 17.58
N ARG A 754 52.35 2.94 16.78
CA ARG A 754 50.93 3.33 16.71
C ARG A 754 50.12 2.27 15.96
N ARG A 755 48.94 1.92 16.49
CA ARG A 755 48.00 1.00 15.84
C ARG A 755 47.44 1.65 14.57
N THR A 756 47.61 1.01 13.42
CA THR A 756 47.07 1.42 12.12
C THR A 756 46.05 0.40 11.62
N LEU A 757 45.01 0.86 10.91
CA LEU A 757 44.03 -0.03 10.31
C LEU A 757 44.53 -0.54 8.96
N ARG A 758 44.59 -1.85 8.77
CA ARG A 758 44.85 -2.51 7.48
C ARG A 758 43.52 -2.79 6.77
N ALA A 759 43.41 -2.42 5.50
CA ALA A 759 42.23 -2.72 4.70
C ALA A 759 42.28 -4.18 4.22
N PRO A 760 41.13 -4.86 4.10
CA PRO A 760 41.08 -6.23 3.61
C PRO A 760 41.60 -6.30 2.16
N PRO A 761 42.31 -7.38 1.78
CA PRO A 761 42.77 -7.59 0.40
C PRO A 761 41.64 -7.49 -0.62
N PHE A 762 40.41 -7.80 -0.21
CA PHE A 762 39.21 -7.63 -1.02
C PHE A 762 39.09 -6.26 -1.72
N PHE A 763 39.50 -5.16 -1.08
CA PHE A 763 39.41 -3.83 -1.70
C PHE A 763 40.61 -3.45 -2.59
N ILE A 764 41.70 -4.23 -2.54
CA ILE A 764 42.98 -3.91 -3.16
C ILE A 764 43.28 -4.87 -4.32
N ASN A 765 43.07 -6.17 -4.09
CA ASN A 765 43.40 -7.26 -4.99
C ASN A 765 42.12 -7.87 -5.56
N GLN A 766 41.67 -7.35 -6.70
CA GLN A 766 40.61 -7.98 -7.49
C GLN A 766 41.09 -8.22 -8.92
N GLY A 767 41.79 -9.34 -9.14
CA GLY A 767 41.97 -9.91 -10.47
C GLY A 767 40.79 -10.81 -10.86
N ASP A 768 40.68 -11.16 -12.15
CA ASP A 768 39.52 -11.86 -12.74
C ASP A 768 39.29 -13.31 -12.23
N LYS A 769 40.16 -13.87 -11.37
CA LYS A 769 40.09 -15.28 -10.92
C LYS A 769 39.68 -15.49 -9.44
N LEU A 770 39.14 -14.48 -8.77
CA LEU A 770 38.95 -14.48 -7.31
C LEU A 770 37.53 -14.76 -6.79
N GLN A 771 36.58 -15.12 -7.65
CA GLN A 771 35.19 -15.39 -7.26
C GLN A 771 35.00 -16.57 -6.28
N GLY A 772 36.08 -17.27 -5.89
CA GLY A 772 36.09 -18.29 -4.84
C GLY A 772 37.02 -18.02 -3.64
N GLU A 773 37.82 -16.93 -3.64
CA GLU A 773 38.79 -16.68 -2.54
C GLU A 773 38.18 -15.95 -1.34
N PHE A 774 37.25 -15.02 -1.63
CA PHE A 774 36.62 -14.15 -0.63
C PHE A 774 35.20 -14.59 -0.27
N PHE A 775 34.47 -15.15 -1.23
CA PHE A 775 33.13 -15.66 -1.04
C PHE A 775 33.03 -17.06 -1.65
N PRO A 776 32.22 -17.96 -1.07
CA PRO A 776 31.93 -19.23 -1.73
C PRO A 776 31.20 -19.02 -3.07
N PRO A 777 31.48 -19.82 -4.10
CA PRO A 777 30.87 -19.66 -5.42
C PRO A 777 29.35 -19.88 -5.34
N GLY A 778 28.58 -18.98 -5.97
CA GLY A 778 27.11 -19.04 -5.94
C GLY A 778 26.48 -18.75 -4.57
N SER A 779 27.25 -18.27 -3.58
CA SER A 779 26.72 -17.99 -2.24
C SER A 779 25.79 -16.78 -2.18
N GLU A 780 24.84 -16.84 -1.23
CA GLU A 780 23.99 -15.71 -0.88
C GLU A 780 24.79 -14.50 -0.37
N ALA A 781 25.93 -14.72 0.30
CA ALA A 781 26.84 -13.65 0.71
C ALA A 781 27.36 -12.85 -0.50
N ALA A 782 27.84 -13.54 -1.54
CA ALA A 782 28.30 -12.90 -2.77
C ALA A 782 27.18 -12.11 -3.44
N ARG A 783 25.97 -12.68 -3.52
CA ARG A 783 24.79 -12.00 -4.10
C ARG A 783 24.43 -10.72 -3.34
N ARG A 784 24.34 -10.79 -2.00
CA ARG A 784 23.99 -9.65 -1.14
C ARG A 784 25.01 -8.51 -1.23
N ILE A 785 26.31 -8.82 -1.15
CA ILE A 785 27.38 -7.83 -1.27
C ILE A 785 27.44 -7.21 -2.67
N SER A 786 27.21 -8.01 -3.70
CA SER A 786 27.13 -7.54 -5.08
C SER A 786 25.99 -6.53 -5.26
N PHE A 787 24.79 -6.88 -4.78
CA PHE A 787 23.62 -6.01 -4.84
C PHE A 787 23.84 -4.71 -4.05
N PHE A 788 24.42 -4.81 -2.84
CA PHE A 788 24.76 -3.65 -2.02
C PHE A 788 25.75 -2.71 -2.73
N ALA A 789 26.83 -3.27 -3.27
CA ALA A 789 27.87 -2.49 -3.97
C ALA A 789 27.33 -1.82 -5.25
N GLN A 790 26.49 -2.52 -6.01
CA GLN A 790 25.81 -1.98 -7.19
C GLN A 790 24.82 -0.89 -6.83
N SER A 791 24.05 -1.05 -5.75
CA SER A 791 23.08 -0.04 -5.29
C SER A 791 23.78 1.30 -5.00
N LEU A 792 24.97 1.26 -4.40
CA LEU A 792 25.78 2.45 -4.13
C LEU A 792 26.43 3.07 -5.39
N THR A 793 26.33 2.45 -6.57
CA THR A 793 26.74 3.09 -7.83
C THR A 793 25.72 4.12 -8.31
N THR A 794 24.44 3.89 -8.00
CA THR A 794 23.32 4.73 -8.46
C THR A 794 23.25 6.06 -7.70
N THR A 795 22.56 7.05 -8.27
CA THR A 795 22.28 8.32 -7.59
C THR A 795 21.31 8.08 -6.44
N ILE A 796 21.74 8.34 -5.20
CA ILE A 796 20.90 8.29 -4.00
C ILE A 796 20.91 9.67 -3.31
N PRO A 797 19.86 10.02 -2.54
CA PRO A 797 19.82 11.26 -1.77
C PRO A 797 21.01 11.37 -0.79
N GLU A 798 21.38 12.59 -0.43
CA GLU A 798 22.42 12.82 0.57
C GLU A 798 21.99 12.27 1.94
N PRO A 799 22.90 11.61 2.68
CA PRO A 799 22.59 11.05 3.99
C PRO A 799 22.36 12.17 5.02
N LEU A 800 21.33 12.00 5.85
CA LEU A 800 21.07 12.86 7.00
C LEU A 800 21.66 12.22 8.26
N PRO A 801 22.14 13.01 9.25
CA PRO A 801 22.55 12.48 10.55
C PRO A 801 21.43 11.66 11.20
N VAL A 802 21.78 10.64 11.98
CA VAL A 802 20.76 9.79 12.65
C VAL A 802 19.81 10.60 13.52
N ASP A 803 20.28 11.67 14.17
CA ASP A 803 19.44 12.59 14.95
C ASP A 803 18.36 13.27 14.10
N ALA A 804 18.69 13.59 12.85
CA ALA A 804 17.79 14.18 11.88
C ALA A 804 16.95 13.12 11.12
N MET A 805 17.20 11.83 11.29
CA MET A 805 16.47 10.78 10.59
C MET A 805 14.94 10.84 10.86
N PRO A 806 14.08 10.71 9.83
CA PRO A 806 12.65 10.49 10.02
C PRO A 806 12.35 9.23 10.81
N THR A 807 11.41 9.34 11.74
CA THR A 807 10.91 8.18 12.49
C THR A 807 10.02 7.37 11.56
N PHE A 808 10.20 6.05 11.56
CA PHE A 808 9.38 5.16 10.75
C PHE A 808 8.96 3.92 11.54
N THR A 809 7.81 3.38 11.16
CA THR A 809 7.25 2.17 11.73
C THR A 809 7.05 1.14 10.65
N VAL A 810 7.50 -0.08 10.90
CA VAL A 810 7.17 -1.24 10.07
C VAL A 810 5.98 -1.94 10.72
N LEU A 811 4.98 -2.30 9.90
CA LEU A 811 3.82 -3.06 10.33
C LEU A 811 3.79 -4.38 9.54
N THR A 812 3.86 -5.51 10.25
CA THR A 812 3.70 -6.84 9.65
C THR A 812 2.39 -7.46 10.13
N PRO A 813 1.39 -7.66 9.26
CA PRO A 813 0.21 -8.41 9.63
C PRO A 813 0.56 -9.89 9.81
N HIS A 814 -0.03 -10.52 10.82
CA HIS A 814 0.09 -11.94 11.09
C HIS A 814 -1.30 -12.52 11.29
N TYR A 815 -1.63 -13.59 10.57
CA TYR A 815 -2.93 -14.23 10.69
C TYR A 815 -2.82 -15.60 11.35
N SER A 816 -2.23 -16.56 10.66
CA SER A 816 -2.17 -17.96 11.10
C SER A 816 -0.87 -18.66 10.73
N GLU A 817 0.11 -17.93 10.20
CA GLU A 817 1.43 -18.50 9.93
C GLU A 817 2.08 -18.92 11.25
N LYS A 818 2.67 -20.11 11.32
CA LYS A 818 3.39 -20.55 12.53
C LYS A 818 4.50 -19.56 12.86
N ILE A 819 4.72 -19.22 14.13
CA ILE A 819 5.74 -18.24 14.51
C ILE A 819 7.15 -18.81 14.37
N LEU A 820 7.38 -20.01 14.91
CA LEU A 820 8.65 -20.74 14.86
C LEU A 820 8.34 -22.20 14.50
N LEU A 821 9.20 -22.85 13.71
CA LEU A 821 9.03 -24.27 13.40
C LEU A 821 9.26 -25.14 14.64
N SER A 822 8.41 -26.15 14.81
CA SER A 822 8.58 -27.13 15.89
C SER A 822 9.68 -28.13 15.51
N LEU A 823 10.31 -28.75 16.51
CA LEU A 823 11.34 -29.75 16.24
C LEU A 823 10.77 -30.94 15.46
N ARG A 824 9.55 -31.37 15.83
CA ARG A 824 8.84 -32.47 15.18
C ARG A 824 8.66 -32.20 13.68
N GLU A 825 8.27 -31.00 13.29
CA GLU A 825 8.10 -30.64 11.86
C GLU A 825 9.41 -30.63 11.10
N ILE A 826 10.50 -30.22 11.75
CA ILE A 826 11.81 -30.13 11.13
C ILE A 826 12.35 -31.53 10.78
N ILE A 827 12.07 -32.54 11.63
CA ILE A 827 12.68 -33.87 11.54
C ILE A 827 11.74 -35.02 11.25
N ARG A 828 10.43 -34.82 11.30
CA ARG A 828 9.46 -35.86 10.97
C ARG A 828 9.14 -35.78 9.48
N GLU A 829 8.99 -36.96 8.87
CA GLU A 829 8.43 -37.08 7.52
C GLU A 829 6.94 -36.70 7.59
N GLU A 830 6.54 -35.63 6.90
CA GLU A 830 5.17 -35.11 6.93
C GLU A 830 4.21 -35.95 6.07
N ASP A 831 4.71 -36.59 5.01
CA ASP A 831 3.90 -37.31 4.02
C ASP A 831 4.46 -38.73 3.78
N GLN A 832 3.59 -39.74 3.70
CA GLN A 832 3.98 -41.15 3.50
C GLN A 832 4.70 -41.36 2.14
N ASN A 833 4.49 -40.43 1.20
CA ASN A 833 5.06 -40.47 -0.14
C ASN A 833 6.42 -39.76 -0.25
N THR A 834 6.77 -38.85 0.66
CA THR A 834 8.04 -38.10 0.65
C THR A 834 8.92 -38.50 1.82
N ARG A 835 9.94 -39.33 1.55
CA ARG A 835 10.92 -39.81 2.55
C ARG A 835 11.99 -38.77 2.93
N VAL A 836 11.74 -37.48 2.71
CA VAL A 836 12.72 -36.40 2.95
C VAL A 836 12.14 -35.43 3.96
N THR A 837 12.83 -35.28 5.09
CA THR A 837 12.44 -34.32 6.15
C THR A 837 12.72 -32.89 5.71
N LEU A 838 12.03 -31.90 6.32
CA LEU A 838 12.29 -30.49 6.04
C LEU A 838 13.75 -30.10 6.30
N LEU A 839 14.36 -30.65 7.35
CA LEU A 839 15.77 -30.43 7.64
C LEU A 839 16.68 -30.93 6.52
N GLU A 840 16.42 -32.13 6.00
CA GLU A 840 17.24 -32.70 4.93
C GLU A 840 17.09 -31.92 3.62
N TYR A 841 15.88 -31.46 3.33
CA TYR A 841 15.62 -30.53 2.24
C TYR A 841 16.42 -29.22 2.40
N LEU A 842 16.40 -28.61 3.59
CA LEU A 842 17.13 -27.36 3.86
C LEU A 842 18.64 -27.53 3.80
N LYS A 843 19.19 -28.67 4.21
CA LYS A 843 20.62 -28.98 4.07
C LYS A 843 21.04 -29.06 2.60
N GLN A 844 20.22 -29.70 1.77
CA GLN A 844 20.49 -29.80 0.33
C GLN A 844 20.37 -28.43 -0.36
N LEU A 845 19.44 -27.59 0.09
CA LEU A 845 19.26 -26.24 -0.44
C LEU A 845 20.37 -25.27 0.01
N HIS A 846 20.85 -25.40 1.25
CA HIS A 846 21.84 -24.50 1.87
C HIS A 846 23.06 -25.25 2.47
N PRO A 847 23.83 -26.01 1.66
CA PRO A 847 24.86 -26.90 2.18
C PRO A 847 26.00 -26.17 2.90
N ILE A 848 26.44 -25.03 2.33
CA ILE A 848 27.52 -24.20 2.89
C ILE A 848 27.09 -23.57 4.21
N GLU A 849 25.84 -23.09 4.28
CA GLU A 849 25.33 -22.46 5.49
C GLU A 849 25.12 -23.47 6.62
N TRP A 850 24.72 -24.70 6.28
CA TRP A 850 24.64 -25.80 7.23
C TRP A 850 26.01 -26.19 7.77
N GLU A 851 27.03 -26.30 6.92
CA GLU A 851 28.40 -26.58 7.35
C GLU A 851 28.93 -25.51 8.33
N ASN A 852 28.71 -24.23 8.00
CA ASN A 852 29.08 -23.11 8.87
C ASN A 852 28.31 -23.15 10.20
N PHE A 853 27.01 -23.45 10.16
CA PHE A 853 26.18 -23.59 11.35
C PHE A 853 26.68 -24.69 12.29
N VAL A 854 27.04 -25.86 11.73
CA VAL A 854 27.55 -26.99 12.51
C VAL A 854 28.89 -26.65 13.16
N LYS A 855 29.82 -26.04 12.38
CA LYS A 855 31.12 -25.58 12.90
C LYS A 855 30.96 -24.57 14.05
N ASP A 856 30.10 -23.58 13.87
CA ASP A 856 29.80 -22.57 14.90
C ASP A 856 29.18 -23.19 16.15
N THR A 857 28.29 -24.18 15.99
CA THR A 857 27.68 -24.90 17.10
C THR A 857 28.68 -25.78 17.85
N LYS A 858 29.66 -26.38 17.16
CA LYS A 858 30.75 -27.16 17.78
C LYS A 858 31.63 -26.28 18.66
N ILE A 859 32.06 -25.12 18.15
CA ILE A 859 32.87 -24.15 18.91
C ILE A 859 32.14 -23.72 20.19
N LEU A 860 30.86 -23.37 20.09
CA LEU A 860 30.06 -23.00 21.26
C LEU A 860 29.93 -24.14 22.28
N ALA A 861 29.78 -25.38 21.82
CA ALA A 861 29.70 -26.55 22.69
C ALA A 861 31.02 -26.79 23.44
N GLU A 862 32.15 -26.63 22.75
CA GLU A 862 33.49 -26.72 23.34
C GLU A 862 33.75 -25.59 24.35
N GLU A 863 33.41 -24.34 24.02
CA GLU A 863 33.53 -23.19 24.93
C GLU A 863 32.66 -23.36 26.18
N SER A 864 31.43 -23.84 26.03
CA SER A 864 30.53 -24.10 27.16
C SER A 864 31.04 -25.24 28.05
N ALA A 865 31.65 -26.27 27.46
CA ALA A 865 32.30 -27.34 28.21
C ALA A 865 33.55 -26.87 28.96
N MET A 866 34.30 -25.91 28.42
CA MET A 866 35.47 -25.31 29.07
C MET A 866 35.09 -24.37 30.23
N PHE A 867 33.99 -23.61 30.12
CA PHE A 867 33.54 -22.70 31.18
C PHE A 867 32.90 -23.44 32.38
N ASN A 868 32.33 -24.63 32.16
CA ASN A 868 31.71 -25.45 33.22
C ASN A 868 32.72 -26.40 33.93
N GLY A 869 34.01 -26.06 33.95
CA GLY A 869 35.05 -26.90 34.56
C GLY A 869 35.00 -27.01 36.09
N ILE A 870 34.90 -28.25 36.58
CA ILE A 870 35.22 -28.78 37.94
C ILE A 870 34.32 -28.27 39.08
N ASN A 871 33.30 -29.06 39.40
CA ASN A 871 32.62 -28.99 40.71
C ASN A 871 33.59 -29.41 41.84
N PRO A 872 33.85 -28.58 42.87
CA PRO A 872 34.73 -28.95 43.99
C PRO A 872 34.11 -29.94 45.00
N PHE A 873 32.90 -30.44 44.75
CA PHE A 873 32.16 -31.30 45.70
C PHE A 873 31.63 -32.61 45.10
N GLY A 874 32.14 -33.05 43.95
CA GLY A 874 31.82 -34.36 43.37
C GLY A 874 32.75 -35.45 43.88
N ASN A 875 32.36 -36.16 44.94
CA ASN A 875 33.09 -37.30 45.48
C ASN A 875 32.89 -38.54 44.59
N GLY A 876 34.00 -39.13 44.10
CA GLY A 876 34.14 -40.57 43.87
C GLY A 876 33.62 -41.17 42.55
N SER A 877 34.52 -41.92 41.89
CA SER A 877 34.32 -42.89 40.79
C SER A 877 33.81 -42.36 39.45
N ASP A 878 34.73 -42.01 38.56
CA ASP A 878 34.97 -42.80 37.34
C ASP A 878 36.17 -42.21 36.57
N GLU A 879 37.35 -42.77 36.82
CA GLU A 879 38.53 -42.59 35.99
C GLU A 879 38.39 -43.40 34.69
N LYS A 880 38.76 -42.75 33.57
CA LYS A 880 38.88 -43.27 32.19
C LYS A 880 37.59 -43.38 31.36
N GLY A 881 37.33 -42.36 30.53
CA GLY A 881 36.48 -42.57 29.35
C GLY A 881 35.82 -41.36 28.66
N GLY A 882 36.11 -40.12 29.03
CA GLY A 882 35.31 -38.96 28.57
C GLY A 882 35.88 -38.13 27.40
N ALA A 883 37.21 -38.03 27.25
CA ALA A 883 37.78 -37.00 26.37
C ALA A 883 37.73 -37.34 24.86
N ASN A 884 37.70 -38.63 24.49
CA ASN A 884 37.74 -39.05 23.07
C ASN A 884 36.38 -39.41 22.47
N LYS A 885 35.28 -39.41 23.24
CA LYS A 885 33.95 -39.80 22.73
C LYS A 885 33.11 -38.63 22.18
N VAL A 886 33.54 -37.39 22.41
CA VAL A 886 32.94 -36.21 21.77
C VAL A 886 33.50 -36.02 20.35
N ASP A 887 34.71 -36.51 20.08
CA ASP A 887 35.37 -36.40 18.78
C ASP A 887 34.91 -37.44 17.73
N ASP A 888 34.23 -38.53 18.15
CA ASP A 888 33.87 -39.66 17.28
C ASP A 888 32.35 -39.76 16.93
N LEU A 889 31.55 -38.74 17.26
CA LEU A 889 30.13 -38.71 16.85
C LEU A 889 30.01 -38.30 15.37
N PRO A 890 29.35 -39.10 14.51
CA PRO A 890 29.19 -38.77 13.09
C PRO A 890 28.54 -37.39 12.86
N PHE A 891 29.21 -36.59 12.03
CA PHE A 891 29.00 -35.17 11.72
C PHE A 891 27.57 -34.69 11.41
N TYR A 892 26.62 -35.59 11.10
CA TYR A 892 25.23 -35.22 10.79
C TYR A 892 24.31 -35.11 12.01
N ALA A 893 24.79 -35.49 13.21
CA ALA A 893 23.95 -35.74 14.39
C ALA A 893 24.19 -34.79 15.60
N VAL A 894 25.14 -33.86 15.51
CA VAL A 894 25.34 -32.83 16.55
C VAL A 894 24.33 -31.71 16.32
N GLY A 895 23.29 -31.72 17.15
CA GLY A 895 22.08 -30.90 17.03
C GLY A 895 20.79 -31.66 17.37
N PHE A 896 20.83 -33.00 17.41
CA PHE A 896 19.64 -33.81 17.70
C PHE A 896 19.80 -34.91 18.77
N LYS A 897 21.03 -35.39 19.03
CA LYS A 897 21.26 -36.43 20.05
C LYS A 897 21.75 -35.92 21.40
N SER A 898 22.27 -34.68 21.47
CA SER A 898 22.43 -33.98 22.75
C SER A 898 21.08 -33.37 23.13
N SER A 899 20.43 -33.95 24.14
CA SER A 899 19.11 -33.56 24.66
C SER A 899 19.06 -32.17 25.31
N SER A 900 20.12 -31.36 25.20
CA SER A 900 20.14 -30.02 25.75
C SER A 900 19.14 -29.12 24.99
N PRO A 901 18.22 -28.45 25.70
CA PRO A 901 17.23 -27.55 25.09
C PRO A 901 17.82 -26.46 24.19
N GLU A 902 19.06 -26.03 24.44
CA GLU A 902 19.74 -24.96 23.71
C GLU A 902 20.06 -25.33 22.26
N PHE A 903 20.68 -26.49 22.01
CA PHE A 903 20.99 -26.95 20.64
C PHE A 903 19.72 -27.26 19.83
N THR A 904 18.67 -27.74 20.52
CA THR A 904 17.35 -27.96 19.93
C THR A 904 16.75 -26.63 19.45
N LEU A 905 16.74 -25.61 20.31
CA LEU A 905 16.24 -24.27 19.97
C LEU A 905 17.05 -23.65 18.84
N ARG A 906 18.37 -23.77 18.87
CA ARG A 906 19.27 -23.23 17.84
C ARG A 906 19.00 -23.85 16.46
N THR A 907 18.74 -25.16 16.39
CA THR A 907 18.34 -25.85 15.15
C THR A 907 16.97 -25.36 14.67
N ARG A 908 16.00 -25.17 15.58
CA ARG A 908 14.68 -24.60 15.25
C ARG A 908 14.79 -23.19 14.66
N ILE A 909 15.63 -22.34 15.24
CA ILE A 909 15.90 -20.98 14.75
C ILE A 909 16.55 -21.02 13.36
N TRP A 910 17.58 -21.85 13.17
CA TRP A 910 18.27 -21.97 11.88
C TRP A 910 17.33 -22.40 10.75
N ALA A 911 16.46 -23.38 11.01
CA ALA A 911 15.44 -23.83 10.06
C ALA A 911 14.39 -22.74 9.82
N SER A 912 13.91 -22.09 10.88
CA SER A 912 12.88 -21.04 10.79
C SER A 912 13.36 -19.82 10.01
N LEU A 913 14.63 -19.40 10.15
CA LEU A 913 15.21 -18.32 9.37
C LEU A 913 15.23 -18.58 7.86
N ARG A 914 15.13 -19.85 7.42
CA ARG A 914 15.18 -20.24 6.00
C ARG A 914 13.80 -20.57 5.44
N ALA A 915 13.01 -21.32 6.20
CA ALA A 915 11.71 -21.84 5.75
C ALA A 915 10.49 -21.09 6.29
N GLN A 916 10.61 -20.38 7.42
CA GLN A 916 9.48 -19.75 8.09
C GLN A 916 9.47 -18.22 7.83
N THR A 917 8.34 -17.71 7.35
CA THR A 917 8.24 -16.32 6.86
C THR A 917 8.24 -15.26 7.98
N LEU A 918 7.48 -15.44 9.06
CA LEU A 918 7.33 -14.45 10.14
C LEU A 918 8.63 -14.18 10.89
N TYR A 919 9.26 -15.20 11.47
CA TYR A 919 10.54 -15.14 12.17
C TYR A 919 11.65 -14.58 11.27
N ARG A 920 11.73 -15.04 10.01
CA ARG A 920 12.68 -14.48 9.03
C ARG A 920 12.43 -12.99 8.79
N THR A 921 11.18 -12.58 8.64
CA THR A 921 10.80 -11.18 8.45
C THR A 921 11.14 -10.36 9.69
N VAL A 922 10.79 -10.85 10.88
CA VAL A 922 11.03 -10.15 12.14
C VAL A 922 12.51 -9.97 12.40
N SER A 923 13.29 -11.05 12.28
CA SER A 923 14.75 -11.00 12.41
C SER A 923 15.39 -10.04 11.41
N GLY A 924 14.93 -10.06 10.15
CA GLY A 924 15.41 -9.16 9.11
C GLY A 924 15.09 -7.69 9.37
N MET A 925 13.85 -7.36 9.75
CA MET A 925 13.42 -5.99 10.03
C MET A 925 14.09 -5.45 11.30
N MET A 926 14.32 -6.28 12.31
CA MET A 926 15.03 -5.87 13.54
C MET A 926 16.50 -5.50 13.31
N ASN A 927 17.08 -5.81 12.14
CA ASN A 927 18.40 -5.29 11.78
C ASN A 927 18.40 -3.77 11.54
N TYR A 928 17.25 -3.11 11.31
CA TYR A 928 17.18 -1.65 11.27
C TYR A 928 17.59 -1.03 12.61
N ALA A 929 17.10 -1.58 13.73
CA ALA A 929 17.50 -1.11 15.06
C ALA A 929 19.02 -1.19 15.25
N LYS A 930 19.63 -2.33 14.88
CA LYS A 930 21.10 -2.52 14.95
C LYS A 930 21.85 -1.55 14.03
N ALA A 931 21.36 -1.33 12.82
CA ALA A 931 21.95 -0.40 11.86
C ALA A 931 21.90 1.05 12.36
N ILE A 932 20.79 1.48 12.96
CA ILE A 932 20.64 2.82 13.53
C ILE A 932 21.58 3.00 14.72
N LYS A 933 21.67 2.02 15.64
CA LYS A 933 22.64 2.04 16.75
C LYS A 933 24.07 2.20 16.23
N LEU A 934 24.44 1.44 15.19
CA LEU A 934 25.75 1.49 14.58
C LEU A 934 26.03 2.86 13.94
N LEU A 935 25.11 3.37 13.12
CA LEU A 935 25.28 4.67 12.45
C LEU A 935 25.39 5.80 13.45
N TYR A 936 24.51 5.84 14.47
CA TYR A 936 24.56 6.86 15.52
C TYR A 936 25.89 6.84 16.28
N ARG A 937 26.41 5.64 16.60
CA ARG A 937 27.72 5.46 17.23
C ARG A 937 28.87 5.94 16.33
N VAL A 938 28.78 5.71 15.02
CA VAL A 938 29.82 6.10 14.05
C VAL A 938 29.81 7.60 13.79
N GLU A 939 28.63 8.22 13.76
CA GLU A 939 28.43 9.66 13.52
C GLU A 939 28.72 10.51 14.75
N ASN A 940 28.46 9.99 15.96
CA ASN A 940 28.65 10.70 17.24
C ASN A 940 29.74 10.05 18.12
N PRO A 941 31.03 10.20 17.75
CA PRO A 941 32.14 9.60 18.50
C PRO A 941 32.34 10.19 19.90
N GLU A 942 31.90 11.43 20.13
CA GLU A 942 31.99 12.09 21.44
C GLU A 942 31.11 11.42 22.49
N VAL A 943 29.93 10.93 22.10
CA VAL A 943 29.04 10.14 22.97
C VAL A 943 29.79 8.91 23.50
N VAL A 944 30.59 8.26 22.66
CA VAL A 944 31.42 7.11 23.05
C VAL A 944 32.53 7.52 24.03
N GLN A 945 33.11 8.71 23.86
CA GLN A 945 34.15 9.23 24.76
C GLN A 945 33.58 9.66 26.12
N LEU A 946 32.42 10.33 26.13
CA LEU A 946 31.73 10.82 27.32
C LEU A 946 31.40 9.68 28.30
N PHE A 947 30.97 8.52 27.77
CA PHE A 947 30.67 7.36 28.61
C PHE A 947 31.90 6.60 29.10
N GLY A 948 33.13 7.00 28.75
CA GLY A 948 34.37 6.67 29.48
C GLY A 948 34.62 5.18 29.77
N GLY A 949 34.13 4.26 28.93
CA GLY A 949 34.22 2.81 29.14
C GLY A 949 33.03 2.15 29.85
N ASN A 950 32.02 2.91 30.26
CA ASN A 950 30.74 2.38 30.75
C ASN A 950 29.86 1.93 29.56
N THR A 951 30.10 0.69 29.12
CA THR A 951 29.44 0.07 27.97
C THR A 951 27.94 -0.05 28.14
N GLU A 952 27.44 -0.25 29.36
CA GLU A 952 26.02 -0.41 29.63
C GLU A 952 25.25 0.90 29.46
N LYS A 953 25.78 2.02 29.96
CA LYS A 953 25.17 3.34 29.75
C LYS A 953 25.17 3.73 28.28
N LEU A 954 26.26 3.44 27.57
CA LEU A 954 26.34 3.66 26.13
C LEU A 954 25.28 2.84 25.39
N GLU A 955 25.14 1.54 25.67
CA GLU A 955 24.15 0.69 24.99
C GLU A 955 22.72 1.17 25.24
N ARG A 956 22.38 1.57 26.48
CA ARG A 956 21.07 2.15 26.80
C ARG A 956 20.78 3.42 26.02
N GLU A 957 21.80 4.24 25.77
CA GLU A 957 21.68 5.46 24.96
C GLU A 957 21.48 5.15 23.46
N LEU A 958 22.23 4.18 22.93
CA LEU A 958 22.04 3.70 21.56
C LEU A 958 20.64 3.09 21.37
N GLU A 959 20.16 2.31 22.34
CA GLU A 959 18.79 1.77 22.38
C GLU A 959 17.72 2.85 22.36
N ARG A 960 17.88 3.88 23.19
CA ARG A 960 16.97 5.01 23.24
C ARG A 960 16.84 5.66 21.87
N MET A 961 17.96 5.94 21.22
CA MET A 961 17.98 6.54 19.88
C MET A 961 17.38 5.63 18.81
N ALA A 962 17.67 4.32 18.85
CA ALA A 962 17.08 3.37 17.93
C ALA A 962 15.55 3.29 18.09
N ARG A 963 15.03 3.16 19.33
CA ARG A 963 13.59 3.13 19.63
C ARG A 963 12.86 4.40 19.23
N ARG A 964 13.52 5.55 19.36
CA ARG A 964 12.99 6.85 18.93
C ARG A 964 12.80 6.93 17.41
N LYS A 965 13.68 6.29 16.62
CA LYS A 965 13.69 6.36 15.16
C LYS A 965 13.00 5.20 14.46
N PHE A 966 12.96 4.03 15.08
CA PHE A 966 12.41 2.82 14.49
C PHE A 966 11.50 2.09 15.47
N LYS A 967 10.29 1.78 15.00
CA LYS A 967 9.35 0.90 15.69
C LYS A 967 8.95 -0.24 14.76
N PHE A 968 8.74 -1.42 15.32
CA PHE A 968 8.27 -2.56 14.56
C PHE A 968 7.09 -3.22 15.27
N VAL A 969 5.96 -3.28 14.57
CA VAL A 969 4.68 -3.77 15.10
C VAL A 969 4.28 -5.03 14.33
N VAL A 970 3.92 -6.09 15.06
CA VAL A 970 3.34 -7.32 14.49
C VAL A 970 1.87 -7.41 14.88
N SER A 971 0.98 -7.20 13.93
CA SER A 971 -0.46 -7.25 14.16
C SER A 971 -0.96 -8.69 14.10
N MET A 972 -0.97 -9.38 15.24
CA MET A 972 -1.45 -10.76 15.38
C MET A 972 -2.98 -10.84 15.48
N GLN A 973 -3.65 -11.10 14.36
CA GLN A 973 -5.13 -11.07 14.27
C GLN A 973 -5.82 -12.18 15.07
N ARG A 974 -5.14 -13.31 15.29
CA ARG A 974 -5.66 -14.48 16.03
C ARG A 974 -5.08 -14.61 17.44
N TYR A 975 -4.39 -13.59 17.97
CA TYR A 975 -3.69 -13.66 19.25
C TYR A 975 -4.56 -14.21 20.40
N SER A 976 -5.81 -13.75 20.50
CA SER A 976 -6.76 -14.20 21.54
C SER A 976 -7.21 -15.67 21.39
N LYS A 977 -6.88 -16.31 20.28
CA LYS A 977 -7.23 -17.69 19.93
C LYS A 977 -5.98 -18.58 19.79
N PHE A 978 -4.81 -18.11 20.23
CA PHE A 978 -3.58 -18.90 20.18
C PHE A 978 -3.67 -20.10 21.10
N ASN A 979 -3.13 -21.23 20.63
CA ASN A 979 -2.89 -22.39 21.48
C ASN A 979 -1.63 -22.16 22.35
N LYS A 980 -1.35 -23.08 23.29
CA LYS A 980 -0.23 -22.97 24.22
C LYS A 980 1.13 -22.86 23.51
N GLU A 981 1.35 -23.63 22.45
CA GLU A 981 2.61 -23.60 21.70
C GLU A 981 2.78 -22.28 20.93
N GLU A 982 1.72 -21.75 20.33
CA GLU A 982 1.73 -20.44 19.67
C GLU A 982 2.02 -19.30 20.66
N GLN A 983 1.45 -19.37 21.88
CA GLN A 983 1.70 -18.40 22.92
C GLN A 983 3.16 -18.43 23.42
N GLU A 984 3.73 -19.62 23.65
CA GLU A 984 5.13 -19.80 24.03
C GLU A 984 6.09 -19.31 22.92
N ASN A 985 5.78 -19.59 21.65
CA ASN A 985 6.58 -19.10 20.53
C ASN A 985 6.48 -17.57 20.35
N ALA A 986 5.31 -16.98 20.60
CA ALA A 986 5.14 -15.52 20.60
C ALA A 986 5.94 -14.87 21.72
N GLU A 987 5.90 -15.44 22.93
CA GLU A 987 6.70 -14.94 24.06
C GLU A 987 8.20 -15.07 23.80
N PHE A 988 8.65 -16.18 23.19
CA PHE A 988 10.03 -16.33 22.75
C PHE A 988 10.46 -15.21 21.80
N LEU A 989 9.59 -14.86 20.84
CA LEU A 989 9.86 -13.79 19.88
C LEU A 989 10.02 -12.43 20.58
N LEU A 990 9.15 -12.10 21.54
CA LEU A 990 9.22 -10.87 22.33
C LEU A 990 10.46 -10.82 23.24
N ARG A 991 10.87 -11.96 23.82
CA ARG A 991 12.11 -12.05 24.60
C ARG A 991 13.36 -11.86 23.73
N ALA A 992 13.36 -12.42 22.51
CA ALA A 992 14.45 -12.28 21.56
C ALA A 992 14.56 -10.86 20.99
N TYR A 993 13.41 -10.18 20.84
CA TYR A 993 13.32 -8.82 20.32
C TYR A 993 12.44 -7.94 21.24
N PRO A 994 13.01 -7.40 22.34
CA PRO A 994 12.24 -6.63 23.33
C PRO A 994 11.58 -5.35 22.79
N ASP A 995 12.06 -4.84 21.66
CA ASP A 995 11.54 -3.63 20.99
C ASP A 995 10.39 -3.93 20.01
N LEU A 996 10.04 -5.21 19.84
CA LEU A 996 8.92 -5.66 19.02
C LEU A 996 7.60 -5.36 19.75
N GLN A 997 6.65 -4.76 19.03
CA GLN A 997 5.34 -4.37 19.56
C GLN A 997 4.20 -5.21 18.99
#